data_AF-A0A2U1S4S4-F1
#
_entry.id   AF-A0A2U1S4S4-F1
#
_cell.length_a   1.000
_cell.length_b   1.000
_cell.length_c   1.000
_cell.angle_alpha   90.00
_cell.angle_beta   90.00
_cell.angle_gamma   90.00
#
_symmetry.space_group_name_H-M   'P 1'
#
loop_
_entity.id
_entity.type
_entity.pdbx_description
1 polymer ?
#
loop_
_entity_poly.entity_id
_entity_poly.type
_entity_poly.pdbx_seq_one_letter_code
_entity_poly.pdbx_strand_id
1 'polypeptide(L)'
;MPEEKEVHRSADFDLMTVDVWDTLLRRRCHPDAVKLHVCRYVMLRHGRQLPDRHRDPWVLLRLRQQAEKELAEESQRLGFDDEYTHCDVYERWLSLAGLTIDSSREEAAQLYRALEQIELEQERYVSYVDPSIRRTLEGFRARKTLFVTDFYLPSGAVKELLAFHDMDGLITDGIASCDVKLNKKSGRLFRRLHETLGITPHRHLHIGDQQWADVELPRQIGMTAVHYLPEEEHRQRQQREQGFHARDRLLRSAVRSVCGPGEDGHHDDGSLPAQLYELGRRASLCFVSFILHVMERAVADGVDKLFFLTREGELFLTLYRRAAEIGMLGCQVPEGILLEASRMSTFAGSLQTWSCAELMRIWNQYSTQSLHALLTSLDIESSRFADKAASYGVELHQEIVYPWQDARVRAWLADEWVKAEIDRELADKRTRLLSYLASVGLPGAHTKVGIVDIGWRGTIQDNLAYVLPTIQLHGYYLGLIRYLNAQPPNITKSAFGPDLNEAQPDYPYLLDFVAPVEMLCNSPHGTVQRYEATEAGVKTSRLIDAEENRVHESFIRHFQAGVIDSVAYWADFIRTHAFTSREIRPLAMDIWTGLIHRPPSCLAKVYFALNHNETFGVGRFSDKRRLLGTHGVLLAFLSRSRREQLHRFLTEVGWVPGLMANPDTAPAFRWTLRAFMTARNIRRLAHDRLHV
;
A
#
# COMPACT_ATOMS: atom_id res chain seq x y z
N MET A 1 -73.48 2.75 27.38
CA MET A 1 -72.22 2.66 26.62
C MET A 1 -71.38 1.60 27.28
N PRO A 2 -71.20 0.41 26.68
CA PRO A 2 -70.33 -0.60 27.25
C PRO A 2 -68.88 -0.32 26.83
N GLU A 3 -68.00 -0.47 27.81
CA GLU A 3 -66.55 -0.47 27.72
C GLU A 3 -66.06 -1.43 26.61
N GLU A 4 -65.28 -0.90 25.67
CA GLU A 4 -64.48 -1.71 24.78
C GLU A 4 -63.38 -2.38 25.60
N LYS A 5 -63.58 -3.67 25.87
CA LYS A 5 -62.56 -4.59 26.37
C LYS A 5 -61.40 -4.62 25.38
N GLU A 6 -60.31 -3.94 25.72
CA GLU A 6 -58.99 -4.27 25.20
C GLU A 6 -58.70 -5.73 25.53
N VAL A 7 -58.69 -6.57 24.48
CA VAL A 7 -58.27 -7.96 24.59
C VAL A 7 -56.76 -7.95 24.82
N HIS A 8 -56.34 -7.98 26.10
CA HIS A 8 -54.98 -8.35 26.48
C HIS A 8 -54.69 -9.76 25.95
N ARG A 9 -54.09 -9.85 24.75
CA ARG A 9 -53.52 -11.11 24.24
C ARG A 9 -52.31 -11.45 25.10
N SER A 10 -52.37 -12.52 25.90
CA SER A 10 -51.29 -12.92 26.80
C SER A 10 -50.00 -13.26 26.04
N ALA A 11 -48.84 -12.85 26.57
CA ALA A 11 -47.55 -13.26 26.03
C ALA A 11 -47.29 -14.76 26.28
N ASP A 12 -46.66 -15.44 25.30
CA ASP A 12 -46.35 -16.87 25.37
C ASP A 12 -45.21 -17.15 26.37
N PHE A 13 -44.28 -16.19 26.52
CA PHE A 13 -43.15 -16.25 27.44
C PHE A 13 -43.06 -15.00 28.33
N ASP A 14 -42.49 -15.15 29.52
CA ASP A 14 -42.19 -13.98 30.37
C ASP A 14 -40.85 -13.33 29.95
N LEU A 15 -39.90 -14.13 29.46
CA LEU A 15 -38.61 -13.68 28.98
C LEU A 15 -38.24 -14.39 27.68
N MET A 16 -37.78 -13.62 26.70
CA MET A 16 -37.07 -14.11 25.53
C MET A 16 -35.64 -13.60 25.58
N THR A 17 -34.67 -14.49 25.43
CA THR A 17 -33.27 -14.12 25.23
C THR A 17 -32.80 -14.54 23.85
N VAL A 18 -31.96 -13.72 23.24
CA VAL A 18 -31.41 -13.97 21.90
C VAL A 18 -29.90 -13.89 21.98
N ASP A 19 -29.22 -14.86 21.39
CA ASP A 19 -27.79 -14.80 21.20
C ASP A 19 -27.39 -13.68 20.23
N VAL A 20 -26.17 -13.15 20.33
CA VAL A 20 -25.70 -12.02 19.51
C VAL A 20 -25.00 -12.51 18.25
N TRP A 21 -23.89 -13.23 18.40
CA TRP A 21 -23.00 -13.54 17.29
C TRP A 21 -23.42 -14.80 16.57
N ASP A 22 -23.50 -14.74 15.24
CA ASP A 22 -24.08 -15.81 14.43
C ASP A 22 -25.60 -16.01 14.66
N THR A 23 -26.25 -15.05 15.30
CA THR A 23 -27.71 -15.01 15.51
C THR A 23 -28.31 -13.65 15.15
N LEU A 24 -28.07 -12.60 15.96
CA LEU A 24 -28.49 -11.23 15.67
C LEU A 24 -27.57 -10.56 14.64
N LEU A 25 -26.26 -10.70 14.86
CA LEU A 25 -25.20 -10.11 14.07
C LEU A 25 -24.35 -11.21 13.43
N ARG A 26 -24.02 -11.02 12.17
CA ARG A 26 -23.08 -11.80 11.37
C ARG A 26 -21.81 -11.00 11.14
N ARG A 27 -20.73 -11.67 10.72
CA ARG A 27 -19.47 -11.02 10.31
C ARG A 27 -19.14 -11.36 8.86
N ARG A 28 -18.57 -10.41 8.12
CA ARG A 28 -17.99 -10.59 6.78
C ARG A 28 -16.63 -11.29 6.79
N CYS A 29 -16.07 -11.54 7.98
CA CYS A 29 -14.80 -12.24 8.18
C CYS A 29 -14.87 -13.28 9.32
N HIS A 30 -13.78 -14.02 9.51
CA HIS A 30 -13.59 -14.87 10.69
C HIS A 30 -13.37 -13.99 11.94
N PRO A 31 -13.88 -14.35 13.14
CA PRO A 31 -13.73 -13.54 14.35
C PRO A 31 -12.28 -13.17 14.68
N ASP A 32 -11.32 -14.09 14.55
CA ASP A 32 -9.91 -13.79 14.80
C ASP A 32 -9.30 -12.79 13.78
N ALA A 33 -9.97 -12.50 12.66
CA ALA A 33 -9.54 -11.42 11.76
C ALA A 33 -9.71 -10.03 12.42
N VAL A 34 -10.69 -9.85 13.29
CA VAL A 34 -10.85 -8.63 14.12
C VAL A 34 -9.70 -8.53 15.11
N LYS A 35 -9.37 -9.63 15.81
CA LYS A 35 -8.20 -9.67 16.71
C LYS A 35 -6.89 -9.41 15.98
N LEU A 36 -6.73 -9.97 14.78
CA LEU A 36 -5.58 -9.75 13.92
C LEU A 36 -5.48 -8.29 13.45
N HIS A 37 -6.60 -7.63 13.20
CA HIS A 37 -6.64 -6.19 12.91
C HIS A 37 -6.07 -5.36 14.07
N VAL A 38 -6.46 -5.68 15.32
CA VAL A 38 -5.89 -5.04 16.52
C VAL A 38 -4.39 -5.35 16.66
N CYS A 39 -3.97 -6.58 16.36
CA CYS A 39 -2.54 -6.94 16.33
C CYS A 39 -1.75 -6.10 15.32
N ARG A 40 -2.32 -5.83 14.13
CA ARG A 40 -1.72 -4.95 13.13
C ARG A 40 -1.61 -3.52 13.65
N TYR A 41 -2.64 -3.00 14.31
CA TYR A 41 -2.58 -1.67 14.93
C TYR A 41 -1.43 -1.55 15.95
N VAL A 42 -1.28 -2.54 16.84
CA VAL A 42 -0.15 -2.60 17.79
C VAL A 42 1.18 -2.65 17.05
N MET A 43 1.31 -3.46 15.99
CA MET A 43 2.54 -3.51 15.19
C MET A 43 2.85 -2.16 14.53
N LEU A 44 1.85 -1.47 14.00
CA LEU A 44 2.01 -0.17 13.34
C LEU A 44 2.41 0.92 14.33
N ARG A 45 1.81 1.00 15.51
CA ARG A 45 2.07 2.09 16.47
C ARG A 45 3.19 1.80 17.47
N HIS A 46 3.39 0.52 17.80
CA HIS A 46 4.30 0.07 18.87
C HIS A 46 5.33 -0.97 18.42
N GLY A 47 5.40 -1.31 17.12
CA GLY A 47 6.28 -2.36 16.62
C GLY A 47 7.76 -2.18 16.96
N ARG A 48 8.24 -0.92 17.03
CA ARG A 48 9.64 -0.60 17.42
C ARG A 48 9.95 -0.92 18.88
N GLN A 49 8.94 -0.91 19.75
CA GLN A 49 9.05 -1.23 21.17
C GLN A 49 8.96 -2.75 21.41
N LEU A 50 8.47 -3.52 20.44
CA LEU A 50 8.37 -4.97 20.53
C LEU A 50 9.72 -5.65 20.24
N PRO A 51 10.00 -6.80 20.89
CA PRO A 51 11.11 -7.68 20.52
C PRO A 51 11.02 -8.12 19.05
N ASP A 52 12.16 -8.22 18.35
CA ASP A 52 12.18 -8.56 16.91
C ASP A 52 11.41 -9.84 16.56
N ARG A 53 11.52 -10.88 17.40
CA ARG A 53 10.81 -12.16 17.24
C ARG A 53 9.28 -12.04 17.33
N HIS A 54 8.77 -10.95 17.89
CA HIS A 54 7.33 -10.68 18.04
C HIS A 54 6.82 -9.62 17.05
N ARG A 55 7.67 -9.08 16.16
CA ARG A 55 7.29 -8.10 15.12
C ARG A 55 6.60 -8.77 13.92
N ASP A 56 5.54 -9.50 14.22
CA ASP A 56 4.67 -10.17 13.26
C ASP A 56 3.24 -10.22 13.83
N PRO A 57 2.21 -9.74 13.12
CA PRO A 57 0.84 -9.75 13.62
C PRO A 57 0.33 -11.15 13.97
N TRP A 58 0.80 -12.19 13.29
CA TRP A 58 0.44 -13.58 13.57
C TRP A 58 1.09 -14.09 14.85
N VAL A 59 2.30 -13.65 15.17
CA VAL A 59 2.93 -13.93 16.47
C VAL A 59 2.13 -13.24 17.57
N LEU A 60 1.78 -11.97 17.38
CA LEU A 60 0.96 -11.22 18.33
C LEU A 60 -0.41 -11.85 18.56
N LEU A 61 -1.07 -12.33 17.50
CA LEU A 61 -2.35 -13.04 17.63
C LEU A 61 -2.21 -14.30 18.49
N ARG A 62 -1.15 -15.09 18.31
CA ARG A 62 -0.89 -16.28 19.14
C ARG A 62 -0.65 -15.91 20.60
N LEU A 63 0.08 -14.83 20.87
CA LEU A 63 0.29 -14.33 22.23
C LEU A 63 -1.00 -13.82 22.87
N ARG A 64 -1.90 -13.22 22.08
CA ARG A 64 -3.24 -12.82 22.53
C ARG A 64 -4.08 -14.04 22.90
N GLN A 65 -4.11 -15.06 22.05
CA GLN A 65 -4.80 -16.32 22.33
C GLN A 65 -4.23 -17.05 23.56
N GLN A 66 -2.91 -16.94 23.80
CA GLN A 66 -2.29 -17.43 25.03
C GLN A 66 -2.77 -16.66 26.26
N ALA A 67 -2.86 -15.33 26.19
CA ALA A 67 -3.41 -14.50 27.27
C ALA A 67 -4.88 -14.88 27.58
N GLU A 68 -5.71 -15.03 26.55
CA GLU A 68 -7.10 -15.48 26.66
C GLU A 68 -7.20 -16.83 27.40
N LYS A 69 -6.36 -17.80 27.03
CA LYS A 69 -6.30 -19.11 27.68
C LYS A 69 -5.88 -19.02 29.16
N GLU A 70 -4.82 -18.26 29.47
CA GLU A 70 -4.36 -18.12 30.85
C GLU A 70 -5.42 -17.47 31.75
N LEU A 71 -6.09 -16.43 31.26
CA LEU A 71 -7.15 -15.74 31.99
C LEU A 71 -8.38 -16.62 32.20
N ALA A 72 -8.76 -17.41 31.19
CA ALA A 72 -9.83 -18.41 31.32
C ALA A 72 -9.52 -19.44 32.43
N GLU A 73 -8.31 -19.99 32.44
CA GLU A 73 -7.87 -20.95 33.47
C GLU A 73 -7.82 -20.31 34.87
N GLU A 74 -7.39 -19.05 34.98
CA GLU A 74 -7.42 -18.29 36.23
C GLU A 74 -8.85 -18.08 36.74
N SER A 75 -9.78 -17.71 35.86
CA SER A 75 -11.20 -17.51 36.19
C SER A 75 -11.85 -18.79 36.70
N GLN A 76 -11.57 -19.92 36.05
CA GLN A 76 -12.02 -21.25 36.50
C GLN A 76 -11.46 -21.63 37.88
N ARG A 77 -10.18 -21.36 38.15
CA ARG A 77 -9.56 -21.60 39.47
C ARG A 77 -10.23 -20.79 40.59
N LEU A 78 -10.79 -19.63 40.28
CA LEU A 78 -11.55 -18.79 41.20
C LEU A 78 -13.02 -19.24 41.36
N GLY A 79 -13.43 -20.33 40.70
CA GLY A 79 -14.77 -20.89 40.77
C GLY A 79 -15.77 -20.29 39.77
N PHE A 80 -15.33 -19.40 38.88
CA PHE A 80 -16.15 -18.84 37.79
C PHE A 80 -16.12 -19.75 36.54
N ASP A 81 -16.79 -19.36 35.46
CA ASP A 81 -16.62 -20.00 34.14
C ASP A 81 -15.31 -19.55 33.47
N ASP A 82 -14.99 -20.05 32.28
CA ASP A 82 -13.85 -19.66 31.43
C ASP A 82 -13.97 -18.25 30.82
N GLU A 83 -14.44 -17.29 31.62
CA GLU A 83 -14.78 -15.94 31.19
C GLU A 83 -13.74 -14.90 31.64
N TYR A 84 -13.49 -13.93 30.77
CA TYR A 84 -12.53 -12.84 30.94
C TYR A 84 -12.98 -11.59 30.18
N THR A 85 -12.46 -10.42 30.56
CA THR A 85 -12.73 -9.16 29.86
C THR A 85 -11.63 -8.84 28.85
N HIS A 86 -11.96 -8.10 27.79
CA HIS A 86 -10.96 -7.59 26.84
C HIS A 86 -9.85 -6.75 27.50
N CYS A 87 -10.17 -5.96 28.52
CA CYS A 87 -9.19 -5.17 29.27
C CYS A 87 -8.13 -6.07 29.93
N ASP A 88 -8.57 -7.14 30.60
CA ASP A 88 -7.66 -8.12 31.21
C ASP A 88 -6.78 -8.78 30.13
N VAL A 89 -7.37 -9.10 28.98
CA VAL A 89 -6.66 -9.67 27.83
C VAL A 89 -5.60 -8.70 27.31
N TYR A 90 -5.90 -7.41 27.13
CA TYR A 90 -4.93 -6.43 26.63
C TYR A 90 -3.72 -6.31 27.57
N GLU A 91 -3.96 -6.23 28.88
CA GLU A 91 -2.88 -6.15 29.86
C GLU A 91 -1.97 -7.38 29.79
N ARG A 92 -2.55 -8.59 29.87
CA ARG A 92 -1.77 -9.83 29.82
C ARG A 92 -1.08 -10.02 28.47
N TRP A 93 -1.79 -9.77 27.38
CA TRP A 93 -1.30 -9.92 26.01
C TRP A 93 -0.10 -9.02 25.72
N LEU A 94 -0.19 -7.73 26.05
CA LEU A 94 0.90 -6.79 25.79
C LEU A 94 2.13 -7.10 26.64
N SER A 95 1.93 -7.57 27.88
CA SER A 95 2.99 -8.10 28.72
C SER A 95 3.68 -9.32 28.06
N LEU A 96 2.91 -10.31 27.60
CA LEU A 96 3.45 -11.47 26.87
C LEU A 96 4.14 -11.10 25.55
N ALA A 97 3.63 -10.07 24.86
CA ALA A 97 4.26 -9.50 23.67
C ALA A 97 5.61 -8.84 23.97
N GLY A 98 5.92 -8.58 25.24
CA GLY A 98 7.13 -7.87 25.67
C GLY A 98 7.04 -6.37 25.41
N LEU A 99 5.83 -5.82 25.29
CA LEU A 99 5.64 -4.39 25.17
C LEU A 99 5.81 -3.76 26.57
N THR A 100 6.95 -3.11 26.77
CA THR A 100 7.21 -2.37 28.00
C THR A 100 6.50 -1.03 27.93
N ILE A 101 5.44 -0.85 28.72
CA ILE A 101 4.78 0.45 28.88
C ILE A 101 5.57 1.21 29.93
N ASP A 102 6.53 2.03 29.48
CA ASP A 102 7.56 2.67 30.32
C ASP A 102 7.05 3.79 31.24
N SER A 103 5.75 4.10 31.28
CA SER A 103 5.24 5.20 32.10
C SER A 103 3.85 4.96 32.71
N SER A 104 3.42 5.91 33.55
CA SER A 104 2.31 5.86 34.53
C SER A 104 1.06 5.05 34.16
N ARG A 105 0.28 4.63 35.18
CA ARG A 105 -1.03 3.94 35.00
C ARG A 105 -1.96 4.60 33.98
N GLU A 106 -1.84 5.92 33.76
CA GLU A 106 -2.63 6.66 32.79
C GLU A 106 -2.29 6.31 31.33
N GLU A 107 -1.02 6.10 30.99
CA GLU A 107 -0.61 5.77 29.61
C GLU A 107 -1.08 4.37 29.19
N ALA A 108 -0.97 3.40 30.10
CA ALA A 108 -1.53 2.07 29.89
C ALA A 108 -3.05 2.14 29.68
N ALA A 109 -3.75 2.93 30.50
CA ALA A 109 -5.19 3.12 30.36
C ALA A 109 -5.59 3.82 29.04
N GLN A 110 -4.78 4.73 28.52
CA GLN A 110 -4.99 5.34 27.20
C GLN A 110 -4.79 4.33 26.08
N LEU A 111 -3.75 3.50 26.16
CA LEU A 111 -3.52 2.43 25.18
C LEU A 111 -4.68 1.43 25.17
N TYR A 112 -5.15 0.96 26.33
CA TYR A 112 -6.24 0.00 26.40
C TYR A 112 -7.55 0.56 25.84
N ARG A 113 -7.86 1.82 26.13
CA ARG A 113 -9.00 2.53 25.52
C ARG A 113 -8.87 2.64 24.00
N ALA A 114 -7.67 2.95 23.50
CA ALA A 114 -7.43 2.99 22.06
C ALA A 114 -7.60 1.61 21.41
N LEU A 115 -7.14 0.53 22.06
CA LEU A 115 -7.32 -0.84 21.56
C LEU A 115 -8.80 -1.26 21.56
N GLU A 116 -9.55 -0.94 22.60
CA GLU A 116 -11.00 -1.17 22.68
C GLU A 116 -11.73 -0.44 21.53
N GLN A 117 -11.41 0.84 21.30
CA GLN A 117 -11.99 1.62 20.20
C GLN A 117 -11.68 1.01 18.83
N ILE A 118 -10.43 0.64 18.57
CA ILE A 118 -10.04 0.00 17.31
C ILE A 118 -10.75 -1.34 17.10
N GLU A 119 -10.87 -2.15 18.16
CA GLU A 119 -11.58 -3.43 18.10
C GLU A 119 -13.07 -3.23 17.82
N LEU A 120 -13.72 -2.28 18.50
CA LEU A 120 -15.13 -1.97 18.33
C LEU A 120 -15.45 -1.36 16.95
N GLU A 121 -14.61 -0.44 16.47
CA GLU A 121 -14.72 0.12 15.11
C GLU A 121 -14.56 -0.96 14.05
N GLN A 122 -13.65 -1.91 14.25
CA GLN A 122 -13.48 -3.01 13.34
C GLN A 122 -14.66 -3.99 13.40
N GLU A 123 -15.21 -4.27 14.59
CA GLU A 123 -16.44 -5.07 14.73
C GLU A 123 -17.60 -4.42 13.98
N ARG A 124 -17.82 -3.11 14.14
CA ARG A 124 -18.83 -2.34 13.38
C ARG A 124 -18.62 -2.47 11.87
N TYR A 125 -17.38 -2.35 11.41
CA TYR A 125 -17.05 -2.39 10.00
C TYR A 125 -17.33 -3.75 9.34
N VAL A 126 -17.08 -4.85 10.06
CA VAL A 126 -17.23 -6.20 9.49
C VAL A 126 -18.57 -6.86 9.82
N SER A 127 -19.31 -6.35 10.81
CA SER A 127 -20.58 -6.94 11.21
C SER A 127 -21.76 -6.41 10.41
N TYR A 128 -22.84 -7.19 10.35
CA TYR A 128 -24.12 -6.84 9.75
C TYR A 128 -25.25 -7.61 10.43
N VAL A 129 -26.49 -7.10 10.34
CA VAL A 129 -27.67 -7.79 10.86
C VAL A 129 -27.96 -9.06 10.05
N ASP A 130 -28.23 -10.17 10.72
CA ASP A 130 -28.69 -11.39 10.05
C ASP A 130 -30.00 -11.12 9.28
N PRO A 131 -30.08 -11.43 7.97
CA PRO A 131 -31.23 -11.05 7.14
C PRO A 131 -32.58 -11.65 7.58
N SER A 132 -32.60 -12.79 8.28
CA SER A 132 -33.82 -13.50 8.68
C SER A 132 -34.18 -13.38 10.16
N ILE A 133 -33.35 -12.74 10.98
CA ILE A 133 -33.55 -12.76 12.44
C ILE A 133 -34.82 -12.02 12.86
N ARG A 134 -35.12 -10.86 12.27
CA ARG A 134 -36.32 -10.07 12.63
C ARG A 134 -37.61 -10.87 12.43
N ARG A 135 -37.75 -11.51 11.27
CA ARG A 135 -38.90 -12.39 10.96
C ARG A 135 -39.01 -13.55 11.94
N THR A 136 -37.88 -14.09 12.38
CA THR A 136 -37.84 -15.19 13.35
C THR A 136 -38.32 -14.73 14.72
N LEU A 137 -37.86 -13.56 15.18
CA LEU A 137 -38.25 -12.98 16.46
C LEU A 137 -39.74 -12.59 16.50
N GLU A 138 -40.31 -12.11 15.39
CA GLU A 138 -41.74 -11.82 15.26
C GLU A 138 -42.64 -13.04 15.47
N GLY A 139 -42.11 -14.25 15.28
CA GLY A 139 -42.81 -15.51 15.53
C GLY A 139 -43.08 -15.81 17.01
N PHE A 140 -42.46 -15.07 17.93
CA PHE A 140 -42.55 -15.29 19.37
C PHE A 140 -43.00 -14.04 20.12
N ARG A 141 -43.76 -14.22 21.20
CA ARG A 141 -44.22 -13.12 22.06
C ARG A 141 -43.69 -13.30 23.47
N ALA A 142 -42.93 -12.31 23.95
CA ALA A 142 -42.43 -12.27 25.31
C ALA A 142 -42.69 -10.91 25.96
N ARG A 143 -42.86 -10.89 27.29
CA ARG A 143 -43.00 -9.64 28.05
C ARG A 143 -41.71 -8.81 28.01
N LYS A 144 -40.56 -9.48 28.03
CA LYS A 144 -39.23 -8.85 27.97
C LYS A 144 -38.35 -9.61 26.99
N THR A 145 -37.60 -8.88 26.16
CA THR A 145 -36.58 -9.43 25.27
C THR A 145 -35.21 -8.89 25.67
N LEU A 146 -34.21 -9.77 25.77
CA LEU A 146 -32.83 -9.42 26.12
C LEU A 146 -31.85 -10.10 25.15
N PHE A 147 -30.66 -9.55 24.97
CA PHE A 147 -29.56 -10.35 24.43
C PHE A 147 -28.84 -11.11 25.55
N VAL A 148 -28.33 -12.29 25.25
CA VAL A 148 -27.42 -13.06 26.13
C VAL A 148 -26.32 -13.64 25.26
N THR A 149 -25.07 -13.23 25.47
CA THR A 149 -23.94 -13.62 24.62
C THR A 149 -22.75 -14.06 25.45
N ASP A 150 -22.08 -15.12 24.99
CA ASP A 150 -20.78 -15.51 25.52
C ASP A 150 -19.71 -14.71 24.76
N PHE A 151 -19.28 -13.57 25.32
CA PHE A 151 -18.39 -12.62 24.64
C PHE A 151 -17.55 -11.82 25.62
N TYR A 152 -16.35 -11.43 25.19
CA TYR A 152 -15.34 -10.76 26.02
C TYR A 152 -15.45 -9.22 26.03
N LEU A 153 -16.28 -8.64 25.16
CA LEU A 153 -16.67 -7.23 25.25
C LEU A 153 -17.89 -7.10 26.16
N PRO A 154 -17.91 -6.10 27.07
CA PRO A 154 -18.97 -5.91 28.05
C PRO A 154 -20.31 -5.58 27.38
N SER A 155 -21.41 -5.75 28.12
CA SER A 155 -22.77 -5.47 27.60
C SER A 155 -22.92 -4.06 27.05
N GLY A 156 -22.19 -3.07 27.58
CA GLY A 156 -22.20 -1.70 27.06
C GLY A 156 -21.74 -1.62 25.61
N ALA A 157 -20.63 -2.27 25.27
CA ALA A 157 -20.09 -2.32 23.90
C ALA A 157 -21.01 -3.14 22.97
N VAL A 158 -21.62 -4.23 23.47
CA VAL A 158 -22.59 -5.01 22.69
C VAL A 158 -23.84 -4.19 22.38
N LYS A 159 -24.36 -3.41 23.32
CA LYS A 159 -25.47 -2.47 23.07
C LYS A 159 -25.10 -1.43 22.03
N GLU A 160 -23.89 -0.89 22.11
CA GLU A 160 -23.38 0.06 21.12
C GLU A 160 -23.27 -0.56 19.71
N LEU A 161 -22.90 -1.84 19.59
CA LEU A 161 -22.92 -2.58 18.32
C LEU A 161 -24.35 -2.81 17.81
N LEU A 162 -25.28 -3.22 18.67
CA LEU A 162 -26.68 -3.43 18.29
C LEU A 162 -27.35 -2.12 17.86
N ALA A 163 -27.08 -1.03 18.57
CA ALA A 163 -27.58 0.30 18.21
C ALA A 163 -27.01 0.79 16.87
N PHE A 164 -25.72 0.55 16.60
CA PHE A 164 -25.11 0.87 15.31
C PHE A 164 -25.80 0.15 14.12
N HIS A 165 -26.40 -1.02 14.37
CA HIS A 165 -27.10 -1.85 13.39
C HIS A 165 -28.64 -1.73 13.46
N ASP A 166 -29.16 -0.68 14.11
CA ASP A 166 -30.60 -0.42 14.27
C ASP A 166 -31.39 -1.59 14.91
N MET A 167 -30.75 -2.34 15.81
CA MET A 167 -31.35 -3.47 16.54
C MET A 167 -31.82 -3.09 17.95
N ASP A 168 -31.51 -1.89 18.42
CA ASP A 168 -31.90 -1.36 19.73
C ASP A 168 -33.42 -1.24 19.90
N GLY A 169 -34.17 -1.01 18.82
CA GLY A 169 -35.64 -1.05 18.83
C GLY A 169 -36.25 -2.43 19.11
N LEU A 170 -35.51 -3.52 18.85
CA LEU A 170 -35.94 -4.89 19.14
C LEU A 170 -35.37 -5.42 20.46
N ILE A 171 -34.12 -5.06 20.76
CA ILE A 171 -33.37 -5.55 21.92
C ILE A 171 -32.60 -4.39 22.52
N THR A 172 -33.12 -3.84 23.61
CA THR A 172 -32.56 -2.65 24.28
C THR A 172 -31.53 -2.98 25.35
N ASP A 173 -31.53 -4.21 25.86
CA ASP A 173 -30.75 -4.60 27.04
C ASP A 173 -30.33 -6.06 26.97
N GLY A 174 -29.37 -6.45 27.80
CA GLY A 174 -28.84 -7.81 27.81
C GLY A 174 -27.61 -7.99 28.69
N ILE A 175 -27.07 -9.20 28.67
CA ILE A 175 -25.92 -9.60 29.48
C ILE A 175 -24.88 -10.29 28.60
N ALA A 176 -23.64 -9.78 28.64
CA ALA A 176 -22.45 -10.45 28.17
C ALA A 176 -21.84 -11.30 29.30
N SER A 177 -21.36 -12.50 28.96
CA SER A 177 -20.78 -13.45 29.91
C SER A 177 -19.64 -12.87 30.73
N CYS A 178 -18.79 -12.02 30.12
CA CYS A 178 -17.66 -11.40 30.80
C CYS A 178 -18.04 -10.48 31.97
N ASP A 179 -19.24 -9.88 31.94
CA ASP A 179 -19.71 -8.96 32.99
C ASP A 179 -19.97 -9.67 34.32
N VAL A 180 -20.36 -10.95 34.24
CA VAL A 180 -20.71 -11.77 35.42
C VAL A 180 -19.78 -12.97 35.61
N LYS A 181 -18.83 -13.17 34.69
CA LYS A 181 -17.92 -14.31 34.61
C LYS A 181 -18.62 -15.68 34.59
N LEU A 182 -19.83 -15.72 34.04
CA LEU A 182 -20.66 -16.91 33.90
C LEU A 182 -21.16 -16.99 32.46
N ASN A 183 -21.21 -18.20 31.90
CA ASN A 183 -21.55 -18.38 30.49
C ASN A 183 -22.73 -19.32 30.23
N LYS A 184 -23.22 -19.29 28.99
CA LYS A 184 -24.33 -20.12 28.54
C LYS A 184 -23.93 -21.58 28.57
N LYS A 185 -22.70 -21.92 28.16
CA LYS A 185 -22.18 -23.30 28.08
C LYS A 185 -22.25 -24.09 29.40
N SER A 186 -22.10 -23.43 30.55
CA SER A 186 -22.23 -24.04 31.89
C SER A 186 -23.67 -24.02 32.43
N GLY A 187 -24.53 -23.19 31.83
CA GLY A 187 -25.91 -22.95 32.23
C GLY A 187 -26.02 -22.03 33.45
N ARG A 188 -24.88 -21.63 34.04
CA ARG A 188 -24.86 -20.73 35.21
C ARG A 188 -25.37 -19.34 34.87
N LEU A 189 -25.11 -18.86 33.65
CA LEU A 189 -25.62 -17.57 33.20
C LEU A 189 -27.16 -17.54 33.16
N PHE A 190 -27.79 -18.58 32.62
CA PHE A 190 -29.25 -18.69 32.60
C PHE A 190 -29.84 -18.77 34.01
N ARG A 191 -29.27 -19.59 34.90
CA ARG A 191 -29.72 -19.68 36.30
C ARG A 191 -29.61 -18.35 37.03
N ARG A 192 -28.48 -17.64 36.84
CA ARG A 192 -28.28 -16.30 37.40
C ARG A 192 -29.34 -15.32 36.89
N LEU A 193 -29.69 -15.39 35.60
CA LEU A 193 -30.73 -14.56 35.00
C LEU A 193 -32.12 -14.87 35.58
N HIS A 194 -32.45 -16.15 35.75
CA HIS A 194 -33.68 -16.60 36.40
C HIS A 194 -33.79 -16.10 37.83
N GLU A 195 -32.73 -16.22 38.62
CA GLU A 195 -32.65 -15.71 40.00
C GLU A 195 -32.82 -14.17 40.05
N THR A 196 -32.13 -13.46 39.17
CA THR A 196 -32.10 -11.98 39.17
C THR A 196 -33.45 -11.39 38.72
N LEU A 197 -34.12 -12.02 37.76
CA LEU A 197 -35.37 -11.53 37.19
C LEU A 197 -36.63 -12.20 37.77
N GLY A 198 -36.47 -13.19 38.65
CA GLY A 198 -37.59 -13.97 39.20
C GLY A 198 -38.36 -14.77 38.13
N ILE A 199 -37.67 -15.22 37.08
CA ILE A 199 -38.28 -15.94 35.94
C ILE A 199 -38.12 -17.44 36.14
N THR A 200 -39.20 -18.20 35.95
CA THR A 200 -39.13 -19.66 35.97
C THR A 200 -38.64 -20.21 34.62
N PRO A 201 -37.83 -21.28 34.58
CA PRO A 201 -37.22 -21.77 33.34
C PRO A 201 -38.20 -22.03 32.20
N HIS A 202 -39.35 -22.65 32.48
CA HIS A 202 -40.36 -22.98 31.46
C HIS A 202 -41.04 -21.75 30.83
N ARG A 203 -40.91 -20.55 31.43
CA ARG A 203 -41.38 -19.28 30.88
C ARG A 203 -40.28 -18.46 30.20
N HIS A 204 -39.11 -19.06 30.01
CA HIS A 204 -37.97 -18.48 29.33
C HIS A 204 -37.75 -19.19 27.99
N LEU A 205 -37.81 -18.42 26.89
CA LEU A 205 -37.40 -18.81 25.55
C LEU A 205 -35.98 -18.30 25.26
N HIS A 206 -35.10 -19.15 24.75
CA HIS A 206 -33.80 -18.74 24.20
C HIS A 206 -33.69 -19.09 22.70
N ILE A 207 -33.07 -18.21 21.93
CA ILE A 207 -32.84 -18.36 20.49
C ILE A 207 -31.35 -18.13 20.21
N GLY A 208 -30.66 -19.10 19.62
CA GLY A 208 -29.23 -19.00 19.29
C GLY A 208 -28.75 -20.08 18.33
N ASP A 209 -27.52 -19.94 17.82
CA ASP A 209 -26.94 -20.80 16.79
C ASP A 209 -26.23 -22.04 17.36
N GLN A 210 -25.84 -22.02 18.63
CA GLN A 210 -24.96 -23.04 19.19
C GLN A 210 -25.76 -24.20 19.79
N GLN A 211 -25.64 -25.39 19.18
CA GLN A 211 -26.39 -26.60 19.55
C GLN A 211 -26.31 -26.98 21.05
N TRP A 212 -25.15 -26.93 21.68
CA TRP A 212 -24.98 -27.24 23.10
C TRP A 212 -25.43 -26.09 24.02
N ALA A 213 -24.87 -24.90 23.84
CA ALA A 213 -25.01 -23.76 24.75
C ALA A 213 -26.37 -23.07 24.63
N ASP A 214 -26.97 -23.05 23.44
CA ASP A 214 -28.21 -22.33 23.17
C ASP A 214 -29.43 -23.26 23.07
N VAL A 215 -29.22 -24.58 22.90
CA VAL A 215 -30.32 -25.53 22.66
C VAL A 215 -30.37 -26.65 23.70
N GLU A 216 -29.37 -27.53 23.72
CA GLU A 216 -29.39 -28.72 24.57
C GLU A 216 -29.37 -28.37 26.06
N LEU A 217 -28.45 -27.51 26.48
CA LEU A 217 -28.32 -27.14 27.89
C LEU A 217 -29.51 -26.30 28.38
N PRO A 218 -30.01 -25.27 27.67
CA PRO A 218 -31.26 -24.59 28.02
C PRO A 218 -32.44 -25.55 28.18
N ARG A 219 -32.59 -26.55 27.30
CA ARG A 219 -33.64 -27.57 27.44
C ARG A 219 -33.46 -28.43 28.68
N GLN A 220 -32.22 -28.80 29.03
CA GLN A 220 -31.93 -29.57 30.25
C GLN A 220 -32.30 -28.81 31.53
N ILE A 221 -32.17 -27.49 31.55
CA ILE A 221 -32.58 -26.64 32.69
C ILE A 221 -34.07 -26.27 32.65
N GLY A 222 -34.84 -26.80 31.69
CA GLY A 222 -36.29 -26.63 31.59
C GLY A 222 -36.75 -25.40 30.81
N MET A 223 -35.88 -24.79 29.99
CA MET A 223 -36.23 -23.68 29.10
C MET A 223 -36.78 -24.16 27.75
N THR A 224 -37.49 -23.27 27.07
CA THR A 224 -37.75 -23.43 25.63
C THR A 224 -36.56 -22.91 24.84
N ALA A 225 -36.10 -23.67 23.84
CA ALA A 225 -34.95 -23.28 23.04
C ALA A 225 -35.17 -23.53 21.55
N VAL A 226 -34.79 -22.54 20.73
CA VAL A 226 -34.87 -22.55 19.27
C VAL A 226 -33.46 -22.50 18.70
N HIS A 227 -33.13 -23.51 17.90
CA HIS A 227 -31.87 -23.56 17.17
C HIS A 227 -31.98 -22.67 15.93
N TYR A 228 -31.21 -21.59 15.88
CA TYR A 228 -31.20 -20.62 14.80
C TYR A 228 -30.01 -20.83 13.86
N LEU A 229 -30.23 -21.56 12.77
CA LEU A 229 -29.16 -21.91 11.83
C LEU A 229 -29.60 -21.77 10.36
N PRO A 230 -29.77 -20.53 9.86
CA PRO A 230 -30.08 -20.32 8.44
C PRO A 230 -28.95 -20.88 7.54
N GLU A 231 -29.31 -21.75 6.60
CA GLU A 231 -28.36 -22.54 5.79
C GLU A 231 -27.35 -21.68 5.02
N GLU A 232 -27.83 -20.59 4.40
CA GLU A 232 -27.01 -19.72 3.56
C GLU A 232 -25.95 -18.96 4.38
N GLU A 233 -26.34 -18.34 5.49
CA GLU A 233 -25.41 -17.64 6.38
C GLU A 233 -24.42 -18.61 7.05
N HIS A 234 -24.89 -19.81 7.42
CA HIS A 234 -24.02 -20.85 7.96
C HIS A 234 -22.96 -21.28 6.93
N ARG A 235 -23.35 -21.49 5.67
CA ARG A 235 -22.43 -21.79 4.56
C ARG A 235 -21.41 -20.67 4.36
N GLN A 236 -21.84 -19.41 4.39
CA GLN A 236 -20.92 -18.26 4.26
C GLN A 236 -19.94 -18.18 5.44
N ARG A 237 -20.39 -18.43 6.68
CA ARG A 237 -19.51 -18.51 7.86
C ARG A 237 -18.42 -19.56 7.68
N GLN A 238 -18.78 -20.77 7.24
CA GLN A 238 -17.80 -21.83 6.96
C GLN A 238 -16.79 -21.42 5.88
N GLN A 239 -17.23 -20.73 4.83
CA GLN A 239 -16.34 -20.21 3.79
C GLN A 239 -15.36 -19.17 4.32
N ARG A 240 -15.82 -18.28 5.21
CA ARG A 240 -14.98 -17.26 5.86
C ARG A 240 -13.93 -17.89 6.78
N GLU A 241 -14.29 -18.93 7.52
CA GLU A 241 -13.37 -19.71 8.35
C GLU A 241 -12.29 -20.40 7.51
N GLN A 242 -12.69 -21.10 6.45
CA GLN A 242 -11.75 -21.71 5.51
C GLN A 242 -10.82 -20.66 4.86
N GLY A 243 -11.36 -19.51 4.49
CA GLY A 243 -10.58 -18.40 3.92
C GLY A 243 -9.54 -17.83 4.89
N PHE A 244 -9.87 -17.73 6.18
CA PHE A 244 -8.95 -17.25 7.22
C PHE A 244 -7.76 -18.20 7.40
N HIS A 245 -7.99 -19.51 7.35
CA HIS A 245 -6.92 -20.51 7.44
C HIS A 245 -6.17 -20.71 6.11
N ALA A 246 -6.79 -20.43 4.96
CA ALA A 246 -6.21 -20.59 3.62
C ALA A 246 -5.97 -19.24 2.93
N ARG A 247 -5.22 -18.34 3.56
CA ARG A 247 -5.07 -16.94 3.13
C ARG A 247 -4.55 -16.75 1.70
N ASP A 248 -3.55 -17.51 1.27
CA ASP A 248 -3.05 -17.45 -0.12
C ASP A 248 -4.15 -17.80 -1.13
N ARG A 249 -4.97 -18.83 -0.83
CA ARG A 249 -6.10 -19.22 -1.67
C ARG A 249 -7.17 -18.12 -1.70
N LEU A 250 -7.47 -17.52 -0.55
CA LEU A 250 -8.41 -16.41 -0.42
C LEU A 250 -7.95 -15.21 -1.28
N LEU A 251 -6.68 -14.80 -1.14
CA LEU A 251 -6.10 -13.70 -1.90
C LEU A 251 -6.11 -13.96 -3.41
N ARG A 252 -5.73 -15.17 -3.86
CA ARG A 252 -5.80 -15.55 -5.28
C ARG A 252 -7.24 -15.57 -5.81
N SER A 253 -8.21 -15.94 -4.96
CA SER A 253 -9.62 -15.86 -5.32
C SER A 253 -10.08 -14.43 -5.46
N ALA A 254 -9.67 -13.55 -4.56
CA ALA A 254 -9.98 -12.13 -4.63
C ALA A 254 -9.46 -11.48 -5.93
N VAL A 255 -8.24 -11.82 -6.35
CA VAL A 255 -7.71 -11.34 -7.65
C VAL A 255 -8.62 -11.77 -8.80
N ARG A 256 -9.11 -13.01 -8.81
CA ARG A 256 -10.04 -13.48 -9.84
C ARG A 256 -11.39 -12.76 -9.77
N SER A 257 -11.89 -12.47 -8.57
CA SER A 257 -13.16 -11.75 -8.38
C SER A 257 -13.10 -10.32 -8.87
N VAL A 258 -11.98 -9.60 -8.66
CA VAL A 258 -11.76 -8.27 -9.26
C VAL A 258 -11.83 -8.31 -10.78
N CYS A 259 -11.44 -9.43 -11.38
CA CYS A 259 -11.44 -9.63 -12.82
C CYS A 259 -12.72 -10.32 -13.34
N GLY A 260 -13.72 -10.55 -12.48
CA GLY A 260 -15.03 -11.04 -12.90
C GLY A 260 -15.81 -9.96 -13.67
N PRO A 261 -16.85 -10.33 -14.45
CA PRO A 261 -17.71 -9.36 -15.10
C PRO A 261 -18.32 -8.45 -14.03
N GLY A 262 -17.83 -7.20 -13.96
CA GLY A 262 -18.35 -6.19 -13.06
C GLY A 262 -19.74 -5.72 -13.48
N GLU A 263 -20.50 -5.18 -12.54
CA GLU A 263 -21.76 -4.47 -12.82
C GLU A 263 -21.52 -3.11 -13.52
N ASP A 264 -20.27 -2.61 -13.49
CA ASP A 264 -19.85 -1.40 -14.17
C ASP A 264 -19.79 -1.66 -15.68
N GLY A 265 -20.71 -1.05 -16.44
CA GLY A 265 -21.00 -1.24 -17.86
C GLY A 265 -19.87 -0.98 -18.88
N HIS A 266 -18.61 -1.27 -18.55
CA HIS A 266 -17.54 -1.47 -19.52
C HIS A 266 -17.73 -2.81 -20.21
N HIS A 267 -18.52 -2.82 -21.28
CA HIS A 267 -18.56 -3.94 -22.22
C HIS A 267 -17.15 -4.17 -22.78
N ASP A 268 -16.63 -5.40 -22.62
CA ASP A 268 -15.45 -5.86 -23.35
C ASP A 268 -15.81 -5.97 -24.82
N ASP A 269 -15.73 -4.84 -25.52
CA ASP A 269 -15.89 -4.73 -26.96
C ASP A 269 -14.65 -5.22 -27.73
N GLY A 270 -13.64 -5.74 -27.02
CA GLY A 270 -12.37 -6.18 -27.56
C GLY A 270 -11.44 -5.04 -27.98
N SER A 271 -11.80 -3.77 -27.76
CA SER A 271 -10.97 -2.63 -28.10
C SER A 271 -9.69 -2.59 -27.26
N LEU A 272 -8.64 -1.93 -27.79
CA LEU A 272 -7.38 -1.77 -27.06
C LEU A 272 -7.55 -1.03 -25.72
N PRO A 273 -8.35 0.06 -25.62
CA PRO A 273 -8.70 0.67 -24.35
C PRO A 273 -9.36 -0.29 -23.33
N ALA A 274 -10.34 -1.09 -23.76
CA ALA A 274 -11.01 -2.07 -22.89
C ALA A 274 -10.03 -3.13 -22.38
N GLN A 275 -9.17 -3.65 -23.27
CA GLN A 275 -8.10 -4.60 -22.89
C GLN A 275 -7.11 -4.00 -21.87
N LEU A 276 -6.77 -2.71 -22.01
CA LEU A 276 -5.87 -2.03 -21.07
C LEU A 276 -6.54 -1.76 -19.73
N TYR A 277 -7.82 -1.40 -19.72
CA TYR A 277 -8.61 -1.26 -18.49
C TYR A 277 -8.66 -2.57 -17.69
N GLU A 278 -8.98 -3.68 -18.36
CA GLU A 278 -9.01 -5.00 -17.73
C GLU A 278 -7.61 -5.46 -17.28
N LEU A 279 -6.56 -5.12 -18.04
CA LEU A 279 -5.19 -5.32 -17.60
C LEU A 279 -4.87 -4.52 -16.33
N GLY A 280 -5.39 -3.29 -16.23
CA GLY A 280 -5.32 -2.45 -15.03
C GLY A 280 -5.99 -3.10 -13.84
N ARG A 281 -7.21 -3.62 -13.99
CA ARG A 281 -7.92 -4.38 -12.94
C ARG A 281 -7.13 -5.60 -12.48
N ARG A 282 -6.58 -6.39 -13.42
CA ARG A 282 -5.74 -7.56 -13.11
C ARG A 282 -4.44 -7.20 -12.38
N ALA A 283 -3.83 -6.08 -12.76
CA ALA A 283 -2.58 -5.61 -12.18
C ALA A 283 -2.76 -4.82 -10.87
N SER A 284 -3.99 -4.39 -10.56
CA SER A 284 -4.31 -3.44 -9.50
C SER A 284 -3.75 -3.84 -8.13
N LEU A 285 -3.76 -5.13 -7.78
CA LEU A 285 -3.22 -5.62 -6.50
C LEU A 285 -1.76 -5.20 -6.31
N CYS A 286 -0.94 -5.18 -7.36
CA CYS A 286 0.47 -4.77 -7.27
C CYS A 286 0.61 -3.31 -6.82
N PHE A 287 -0.18 -2.41 -7.40
CA PHE A 287 -0.13 -0.98 -7.09
C PHE A 287 -0.78 -0.66 -5.75
N VAL A 288 -1.94 -1.26 -5.46
CA VAL A 288 -2.63 -1.08 -4.18
C VAL A 288 -1.78 -1.65 -3.03
N SER A 289 -1.05 -2.75 -3.24
CA SER A 289 -0.14 -3.29 -2.23
C SER A 289 1.06 -2.40 -1.95
N PHE A 290 1.54 -1.65 -2.95
CA PHE A 290 2.56 -0.62 -2.73
C PHE A 290 2.00 0.53 -1.88
N ILE A 291 0.77 0.98 -2.16
CA ILE A 291 0.10 2.00 -1.33
C ILE A 291 -0.13 1.49 0.10
N LEU A 292 -0.53 0.23 0.27
CA LEU A 292 -0.64 -0.39 1.59
C LEU A 292 0.71 -0.36 2.31
N HIS A 293 1.80 -0.72 1.63
CA HIS A 293 3.15 -0.64 2.20
C HIS A 293 3.51 0.79 2.61
N VAL A 294 3.24 1.78 1.77
CA VAL A 294 3.46 3.21 2.08
C VAL A 294 2.69 3.60 3.34
N MET A 295 1.39 3.27 3.42
CA MET A 295 0.56 3.58 4.59
C MET A 295 1.10 2.89 5.87
N GLU A 296 1.42 1.60 5.79
CA GLU A 296 1.95 0.83 6.93
C GLU A 296 3.29 1.41 7.43
N ARG A 297 4.21 1.70 6.50
CA ARG A 297 5.51 2.30 6.82
C ARG A 297 5.39 3.72 7.34
N ALA A 298 4.55 4.55 6.73
CA ALA A 298 4.32 5.93 7.16
C ALA A 298 3.84 5.99 8.63
N VAL A 299 2.88 5.15 8.99
CA VAL A 299 2.38 5.06 10.38
C VAL A 299 3.48 4.55 11.31
N ALA A 300 4.20 3.50 10.93
CA ALA A 300 5.25 2.90 11.76
C ALA A 300 6.50 3.78 11.93
N ASP A 301 6.80 4.60 10.93
CA ASP A 301 7.90 5.55 10.97
C ASP A 301 7.52 6.86 11.68
N GLY A 302 6.21 7.06 11.94
CA GLY A 302 5.67 8.22 12.61
C GLY A 302 5.87 9.49 11.79
N VAL A 303 5.68 9.39 10.46
CA VAL A 303 5.80 10.55 9.58
C VAL A 303 4.58 11.45 9.73
N ASP A 304 4.82 12.75 9.72
CA ASP A 304 3.80 13.76 9.89
C ASP A 304 2.96 13.94 8.61
N LYS A 305 3.63 13.88 7.45
CA LYS A 305 3.05 14.08 6.11
C LYS A 305 3.76 13.22 5.07
N LEU A 306 3.06 12.92 3.98
CA LEU A 306 3.58 12.21 2.81
C LEU A 306 3.58 13.13 1.58
N PHE A 307 4.71 13.16 0.88
CA PHE A 307 4.92 13.90 -0.35
C PHE A 307 5.14 12.93 -1.51
N PHE A 308 4.22 12.93 -2.47
CA PHE A 308 4.29 12.13 -3.68
C PHE A 308 4.95 12.96 -4.78
N LEU A 309 6.01 12.45 -5.40
CA LEU A 309 6.73 13.20 -6.45
C LEU A 309 5.92 13.25 -7.75
N THR A 310 5.97 14.37 -8.48
CA THR A 310 5.27 14.53 -9.78
C THR A 310 5.65 13.48 -10.82
N ARG A 311 4.82 13.37 -11.88
CA ARG A 311 4.80 12.31 -12.89
C ARG A 311 4.17 11.02 -12.34
N GLU A 312 4.97 10.06 -11.92
CA GLU A 312 4.48 8.75 -11.51
C GLU A 312 3.74 8.79 -10.15
N GLY A 313 4.11 9.71 -9.27
CA GLY A 313 3.48 9.83 -7.95
C GLY A 313 2.06 10.41 -7.97
N GLU A 314 1.57 10.97 -9.09
CA GLU A 314 0.19 11.46 -9.19
C GLU A 314 -0.84 10.32 -9.19
N LEU A 315 -0.54 9.22 -9.88
CA LEU A 315 -1.33 7.98 -9.78
C LEU A 315 -1.31 7.48 -8.33
N PHE A 316 -0.13 7.37 -7.72
CA PHE A 316 0.01 6.86 -6.36
C PHE A 316 -0.71 7.73 -5.32
N LEU A 317 -0.68 9.05 -5.46
CA LEU A 317 -1.43 9.96 -4.60
C LEU A 317 -2.94 9.75 -4.74
N THR A 318 -3.42 9.51 -5.95
CA THR A 318 -4.84 9.20 -6.21
C THR A 318 -5.26 7.90 -5.53
N LEU A 319 -4.45 6.83 -5.68
CA LEU A 319 -4.70 5.55 -5.03
C LEU A 319 -4.63 5.68 -3.50
N TYR A 320 -3.65 6.42 -2.97
CA TYR A 320 -3.48 6.68 -1.55
C TYR A 320 -4.69 7.40 -0.94
N ARG A 321 -5.14 8.49 -1.57
CA ARG A 321 -6.28 9.28 -1.07
C ARG A 321 -7.56 8.46 -1.03
N ARG A 322 -7.85 7.70 -2.10
CA ARG A 322 -9.02 6.80 -2.13
C ARG A 322 -8.93 5.73 -1.04
N ALA A 323 -7.76 5.09 -0.90
CA ALA A 323 -7.58 4.04 0.11
C ALA A 323 -7.66 4.60 1.55
N ALA A 324 -7.18 5.83 1.78
CA ALA A 324 -7.28 6.52 3.06
C ALA A 324 -8.73 6.91 3.39
N GLU A 325 -9.49 7.42 2.42
CA GLU A 325 -10.91 7.78 2.56
C GLU A 325 -11.78 6.56 2.94
N ILE A 326 -11.54 5.40 2.33
CA ILE A 326 -12.22 4.14 2.66
C ILE A 326 -11.73 3.56 4.01
N GLY A 327 -10.60 4.08 4.52
CA GLY A 327 -9.99 3.61 5.75
C GLY A 327 -9.35 2.23 5.61
N MET A 328 -8.59 1.96 4.55
CA MET A 328 -7.96 0.65 4.27
C MET A 328 -7.14 0.08 5.44
N LEU A 329 -6.50 0.92 6.25
CA LEU A 329 -5.77 0.49 7.45
C LEU A 329 -6.63 0.36 8.71
N GLY A 330 -7.85 0.91 8.72
CA GLY A 330 -8.71 1.01 9.90
C GLY A 330 -8.15 1.91 11.00
N CYS A 331 -7.20 2.80 10.68
CA CYS A 331 -6.69 3.81 11.59
C CYS A 331 -6.27 5.07 10.82
N GLN A 332 -6.04 6.16 11.55
CA GLN A 332 -5.62 7.43 10.96
C GLN A 332 -4.24 7.31 10.29
N VAL A 333 -4.14 7.83 9.06
CA VAL A 333 -2.90 7.87 8.27
C VAL A 333 -2.47 9.32 7.97
N PRO A 334 -1.18 9.58 7.71
CA PRO A 334 -0.70 10.92 7.39
C PRO A 334 -1.34 11.52 6.13
N GLU A 335 -1.40 12.85 6.05
CA GLU A 335 -1.89 13.53 4.85
C GLU A 335 -0.98 13.28 3.63
N GLY A 336 -1.57 13.01 2.47
CA GLY A 336 -0.86 12.88 1.19
C GLY A 336 -0.93 14.14 0.33
N ILE A 337 0.22 14.69 -0.05
CA ILE A 337 0.39 15.93 -0.82
C ILE A 337 1.23 15.65 -2.06
N LEU A 338 0.93 16.31 -3.18
CA LEU A 338 1.77 16.28 -4.37
C LEU A 338 2.95 17.24 -4.18
N LEU A 339 4.18 16.73 -4.35
CA LEU A 339 5.40 17.53 -4.38
C LEU A 339 5.91 17.63 -5.82
N GLU A 340 5.82 18.84 -6.35
CA GLU A 340 6.28 19.21 -7.69
C GLU A 340 7.80 19.39 -7.68
N ALA A 341 8.50 18.26 -7.77
CA ALA A 341 9.95 18.20 -7.82
C ALA A 341 10.43 17.18 -8.85
N SER A 342 11.52 17.52 -9.52
CA SER A 342 12.25 16.63 -10.42
C SER A 342 13.73 16.59 -10.02
N ARG A 343 14.50 15.68 -10.63
CA ARG A 343 15.95 15.67 -10.45
C ARG A 343 16.57 16.99 -10.89
N MET A 344 16.11 17.56 -12.01
CA MET A 344 16.63 18.82 -12.54
C MET A 344 16.28 20.01 -11.63
N SER A 345 15.03 20.10 -11.16
CA SER A 345 14.57 21.24 -10.36
C SER A 345 15.21 21.28 -8.96
N THR A 346 15.67 20.13 -8.46
CA THR A 346 16.23 20.01 -7.10
C THR A 346 17.75 19.96 -7.07
N PHE A 347 18.42 19.52 -8.14
CA PHE A 347 19.87 19.25 -8.09
C PHE A 347 20.69 20.51 -7.86
N ALA A 348 20.51 21.55 -8.68
CA ALA A 348 21.26 22.80 -8.55
C ALA A 348 21.09 23.45 -7.17
N GLY A 349 19.85 23.55 -6.68
CA GLY A 349 19.57 24.12 -5.35
C GLY A 349 20.12 23.28 -4.18
N SER A 350 20.41 21.99 -4.42
CA SER A 350 20.96 21.08 -3.41
C SER A 350 22.49 21.07 -3.31
N LEU A 351 23.18 21.64 -4.29
CA LEU A 351 24.64 21.74 -4.25
C LEU A 351 25.06 22.67 -3.10
N GLN A 352 25.92 22.19 -2.21
CA GLN A 352 26.43 23.02 -1.11
C GLN A 352 27.58 23.91 -1.55
N THR A 353 28.38 23.43 -2.51
CA THR A 353 29.55 24.14 -3.05
C THR A 353 29.74 23.82 -4.53
N TRP A 354 30.27 24.77 -5.29
CA TRP A 354 30.78 24.49 -6.63
C TRP A 354 32.12 23.73 -6.55
N SER A 355 32.05 22.40 -6.64
CA SER A 355 33.24 21.54 -6.54
C SER A 355 33.09 20.22 -7.30
N CYS A 356 34.22 19.61 -7.67
CA CYS A 356 34.21 18.26 -8.26
C CYS A 356 33.54 17.23 -7.35
N ALA A 357 33.73 17.33 -6.03
CA ALA A 357 33.16 16.39 -5.06
C ALA A 357 31.63 16.39 -5.09
N GLU A 358 31.01 17.57 -5.12
CA GLU A 358 29.56 17.72 -5.25
C GLU A 358 29.07 17.28 -6.64
N LEU A 359 29.81 17.62 -7.70
CA LEU A 359 29.47 17.25 -9.08
C LEU A 359 29.62 15.75 -9.36
N MET A 360 30.34 14.98 -8.53
CA MET A 360 30.33 13.51 -8.61
C MET A 360 28.92 12.93 -8.51
N ARG A 361 27.99 13.64 -7.84
CA ARG A 361 26.58 13.20 -7.72
C ARG A 361 25.88 13.05 -9.08
N ILE A 362 26.29 13.82 -10.10
CA ILE A 362 25.81 13.69 -11.48
C ILE A 362 26.80 12.91 -12.36
N TRP A 363 28.11 13.08 -12.17
CA TRP A 363 29.13 12.41 -12.98
C TRP A 363 29.28 10.91 -12.72
N ASN A 364 28.89 10.42 -11.55
CA ASN A 364 28.76 8.97 -11.31
C ASN A 364 27.68 8.34 -12.19
N GLN A 365 26.68 9.11 -12.62
CA GLN A 365 25.65 8.64 -13.56
C GLN A 365 26.08 8.87 -15.02
N TYR A 366 26.78 9.97 -15.29
CA TYR A 366 27.24 10.35 -16.62
C TYR A 366 28.76 10.53 -16.61
N SER A 367 29.48 9.43 -16.80
CA SER A 367 30.94 9.43 -16.83
C SER A 367 31.54 10.11 -18.06
N THR A 368 30.71 10.47 -19.05
CA THR A 368 31.09 11.31 -20.19
C THR A 368 30.07 12.44 -20.30
N GLN A 369 30.54 13.68 -20.24
CA GLN A 369 29.67 14.85 -20.28
C GLN A 369 30.44 16.08 -20.78
N SER A 370 29.78 16.92 -21.58
CA SER A 370 30.29 18.24 -21.97
C SER A 370 29.96 19.33 -20.94
N LEU A 371 30.66 20.47 -20.97
CA LEU A 371 30.32 21.61 -20.11
C LEU A 371 28.91 22.15 -20.40
N HIS A 372 28.50 22.12 -21.66
CA HIS A 372 27.14 22.46 -22.08
C HIS A 372 26.10 21.56 -21.40
N ALA A 373 26.30 20.24 -21.44
CA ALA A 373 25.37 19.28 -20.82
C ALA A 373 25.35 19.40 -19.29
N LEU A 374 26.50 19.68 -18.66
CA LEU A 374 26.59 19.95 -17.22
C LEU A 374 25.78 21.19 -16.83
N LEU A 375 26.02 22.32 -17.49
CA LEU A 375 25.33 23.58 -17.20
C LEU A 375 23.83 23.50 -17.52
N THR A 376 23.45 22.76 -18.57
CA THR A 376 22.04 22.47 -18.87
C THR A 376 21.38 21.66 -17.76
N SER A 377 22.09 20.70 -17.16
CA SER A 377 21.57 19.92 -16.03
C SER A 377 21.36 20.76 -14.76
N LEU A 378 22.00 21.93 -14.69
CA LEU A 378 21.87 22.91 -13.61
C LEU A 378 20.91 24.06 -13.98
N ASP A 379 20.29 24.00 -15.15
CA ASP A 379 19.47 25.07 -15.73
C ASP A 379 20.25 26.41 -15.78
N ILE A 380 21.51 26.36 -16.21
CA ILE A 380 22.39 27.51 -16.39
C ILE A 380 22.70 27.70 -17.88
N GLU A 381 22.56 28.94 -18.36
CA GLU A 381 22.85 29.28 -19.75
C GLU A 381 24.35 29.14 -20.06
N SER A 382 24.71 28.07 -20.77
CA SER A 382 26.11 27.73 -21.04
C SER A 382 26.87 28.72 -21.92
N SER A 383 26.17 29.45 -22.80
CA SER A 383 26.74 30.45 -23.73
C SER A 383 27.56 31.51 -22.99
N ARG A 384 27.12 31.92 -21.80
CA ARG A 384 27.78 32.91 -20.92
C ARG A 384 29.18 32.49 -20.49
N PHE A 385 29.49 31.19 -20.54
CA PHE A 385 30.77 30.63 -20.11
C PHE A 385 31.69 30.27 -21.28
N ALA A 386 31.28 30.49 -22.53
CA ALA A 386 32.00 30.05 -23.73
C ALA A 386 33.44 30.59 -23.79
N ASP A 387 33.61 31.91 -23.70
CA ASP A 387 34.92 32.56 -23.77
C ASP A 387 35.85 32.09 -22.65
N LYS A 388 35.26 31.94 -21.45
CA LYS A 388 36.02 31.51 -20.28
C LYS A 388 36.43 30.04 -20.38
N ALA A 389 35.55 29.16 -20.84
CA ALA A 389 35.89 27.76 -21.11
C ALA A 389 36.97 27.64 -22.18
N ALA A 390 36.87 28.43 -23.26
CA ALA A 390 37.87 28.49 -24.33
C ALA A 390 39.25 28.94 -23.81
N SER A 391 39.30 29.85 -22.83
CA SER A 391 40.57 30.29 -22.21
C SER A 391 41.32 29.16 -21.48
N TYR A 392 40.61 28.10 -21.07
CA TYR A 392 41.19 26.87 -20.49
C TYR A 392 41.34 25.75 -21.54
N GLY A 393 41.07 26.02 -22.81
CA GLY A 393 41.16 25.05 -23.91
C GLY A 393 40.03 24.01 -23.91
N VAL A 394 38.83 24.38 -23.44
CA VAL A 394 37.65 23.51 -23.43
C VAL A 394 36.55 24.11 -24.30
N GLU A 395 36.07 23.36 -25.29
CA GLU A 395 34.88 23.73 -26.04
C GLU A 395 33.61 23.27 -25.30
N LEU A 396 32.57 24.11 -25.26
CA LEU A 396 31.37 23.82 -24.45
C LEU A 396 30.69 22.50 -24.81
N HIS A 397 30.65 22.14 -26.09
CA HIS A 397 29.96 20.94 -26.60
C HIS A 397 30.89 19.72 -26.70
N GLN A 398 32.18 19.86 -26.36
CA GLN A 398 33.11 18.75 -26.38
C GLN A 398 32.72 17.72 -25.33
N GLU A 399 32.48 16.48 -25.75
CA GLU A 399 32.25 15.36 -24.84
C GLU A 399 33.58 14.98 -24.17
N ILE A 400 33.63 15.07 -22.83
CA ILE A 400 34.81 14.78 -22.03
C ILE A 400 34.52 13.54 -21.19
N VAL A 401 35.36 12.52 -21.33
CA VAL A 401 35.32 11.31 -20.49
C VAL A 401 36.01 11.63 -19.16
N TYR A 402 35.35 11.30 -18.05
CA TYR A 402 35.77 11.60 -16.69
C TYR A 402 36.11 13.08 -16.46
N PRO A 403 35.14 14.03 -16.59
CA PRO A 403 35.41 15.45 -16.45
C PRO A 403 36.13 15.86 -15.16
N TRP A 404 35.91 15.12 -14.06
CA TRP A 404 36.58 15.34 -12.78
C TRP A 404 38.09 15.04 -12.78
N GLN A 405 38.59 14.32 -13.78
CA GLN A 405 40.03 14.03 -13.96
C GLN A 405 40.69 14.96 -14.97
N ASP A 406 39.92 15.66 -15.82
CA ASP A 406 40.47 16.57 -16.83
C ASP A 406 41.02 17.84 -16.16
N ALA A 407 42.32 18.09 -16.33
CA ALA A 407 43.01 19.23 -15.71
C ALA A 407 42.44 20.58 -16.16
N ARG A 408 41.96 20.68 -17.41
CA ARG A 408 41.37 21.91 -17.97
C ARG A 408 40.01 22.19 -17.32
N VAL A 409 39.18 21.16 -17.18
CA VAL A 409 37.89 21.25 -16.49
C VAL A 409 38.10 21.63 -15.03
N ARG A 410 39.04 20.99 -14.33
CA ARG A 410 39.36 21.33 -12.93
C ARG A 410 39.84 22.77 -12.77
N ALA A 411 40.68 23.25 -13.69
CA ALA A 411 41.14 24.64 -13.69
C ALA A 411 39.97 25.63 -13.93
N TRP A 412 39.08 25.31 -14.87
CA TRP A 412 37.89 26.13 -15.13
C TRP A 412 36.93 26.15 -13.93
N LEU A 413 36.73 25.02 -13.22
CA LEU A 413 35.92 24.95 -12.01
C LEU A 413 36.51 25.77 -10.84
N ALA A 414 37.84 25.86 -10.77
CA ALA A 414 38.56 26.59 -9.73
C ALA A 414 38.70 28.09 -10.02
N ASP A 415 38.33 28.54 -11.22
CA ASP A 415 38.39 29.94 -11.61
C ASP A 415 37.45 30.81 -10.76
N GLU A 416 37.96 31.91 -10.23
CA GLU A 416 37.21 32.76 -9.29
C GLU A 416 35.97 33.40 -9.92
N TRP A 417 36.04 33.80 -11.19
CA TRP A 417 34.91 34.40 -11.88
C TRP A 417 33.85 33.35 -12.19
N VAL A 418 34.25 32.18 -12.73
CA VAL A 418 33.32 31.07 -13.01
C VAL A 418 32.61 30.65 -11.73
N LYS A 419 33.37 30.47 -10.65
CA LYS A 419 32.83 30.11 -9.34
C LYS A 419 31.84 31.15 -8.83
N ALA A 420 32.18 32.44 -8.88
CA ALA A 420 31.29 33.51 -8.41
C ALA A 420 29.98 33.60 -9.21
N GLU A 421 30.04 33.43 -10.54
CA GLU A 421 28.84 33.42 -11.39
C GLU A 421 27.95 32.21 -11.10
N ILE A 422 28.55 31.02 -10.98
CA ILE A 422 27.81 29.78 -10.73
C ILE A 422 27.24 29.77 -9.31
N ASP A 423 28.02 30.15 -8.29
CA ASP A 423 27.54 30.23 -6.91
C ASP A 423 26.34 31.18 -6.79
N ARG A 424 26.30 32.28 -7.57
CA ARG A 424 25.15 33.18 -7.64
C ARG A 424 23.90 32.49 -8.20
N GLU A 425 24.04 31.75 -9.29
CA GLU A 425 22.95 30.96 -9.91
C GLU A 425 22.44 29.87 -8.96
N LEU A 426 23.35 29.16 -8.29
CA LEU A 426 23.00 28.10 -7.33
C LEU A 426 22.28 28.67 -6.11
N ALA A 427 22.72 29.83 -5.60
CA ALA A 427 22.08 30.50 -4.47
C ALA A 427 20.65 30.98 -4.79
N ASP A 428 20.42 31.55 -5.97
CA ASP A 428 19.08 31.94 -6.43
C ASP A 428 18.17 30.71 -6.57
N LYS A 429 18.64 29.64 -7.22
CA LYS A 429 17.90 28.38 -7.36
C LYS A 429 17.58 27.73 -6.01
N ARG A 430 18.53 27.74 -5.07
CA ARG A 430 18.30 27.27 -3.69
C ARG A 430 17.22 28.08 -2.99
N THR A 431 17.26 29.41 -3.13
CA THR A 431 16.26 30.30 -2.53
C THR A 431 14.86 30.02 -3.09
N ARG A 432 14.73 29.85 -4.41
CA ARG A 432 13.46 29.51 -5.07
C ARG A 432 12.94 28.14 -4.66
N LEU A 433 13.81 27.13 -4.60
CA LEU A 433 13.45 25.80 -4.13
C LEU A 433 12.98 25.82 -2.67
N LEU A 434 13.70 26.51 -1.78
CA LEU A 434 13.27 26.67 -0.39
C LEU A 434 11.95 27.44 -0.27
N SER A 435 11.72 28.45 -1.09
CA SER A 435 10.46 29.20 -1.12
C SER A 435 9.29 28.30 -1.56
N TYR A 436 9.50 27.44 -2.57
CA TYR A 436 8.53 26.43 -2.99
C TYR A 436 8.26 25.40 -1.89
N LEU A 437 9.31 24.85 -1.29
CA LEU A 437 9.20 23.88 -0.21
C LEU A 437 8.41 24.49 0.96
N ALA A 438 8.68 25.76 1.30
CA ALA A 438 7.96 26.46 2.35
C ALA A 438 6.47 26.62 2.03
N SER A 439 6.11 26.88 0.76
CA SER A 439 4.70 26.99 0.35
C SER A 439 3.92 25.67 0.44
N VAL A 440 4.61 24.53 0.41
CA VAL A 440 4.03 23.20 0.67
C VAL A 440 4.24 22.70 2.12
N GLY A 441 4.77 23.57 3.00
CA GLY A 441 4.91 23.33 4.43
C GLY A 441 6.26 22.76 4.89
N LEU A 442 7.34 22.94 4.12
CA LEU A 442 8.69 22.44 4.41
C LEU A 442 9.77 23.55 4.40
N PRO A 443 10.55 23.76 5.49
CA PRO A 443 10.38 23.18 6.81
C PRO A 443 9.14 23.76 7.50
N GLY A 444 8.42 22.91 8.23
CA GLY A 444 7.27 23.30 9.05
C GLY A 444 7.49 22.93 10.51
N ALA A 445 6.40 22.86 11.29
CA ALA A 445 6.45 22.31 12.66
C ALA A 445 6.80 20.81 12.68
N HIS A 446 6.64 20.14 11.54
CA HIS A 446 6.86 18.72 11.33
C HIS A 446 8.34 18.40 11.09
N THR A 447 8.84 17.33 11.71
CA THR A 447 10.27 16.97 11.69
C THR A 447 10.54 15.66 10.96
N LYS A 448 9.49 14.89 10.63
CA LYS A 448 9.59 13.62 9.89
C LYS A 448 8.59 13.60 8.75
N VAL A 449 9.07 13.48 7.52
CA VAL A 449 8.19 13.44 6.35
C VAL A 449 8.53 12.28 5.45
N GLY A 450 7.52 11.72 4.79
CA GLY A 450 7.71 10.67 3.81
C GLY A 450 7.78 11.21 2.40
N ILE A 451 8.66 10.65 1.57
CA ILE A 451 8.74 10.85 0.13
C ILE A 451 8.28 9.55 -0.53
N VAL A 452 7.34 9.65 -1.46
CA VAL A 452 6.81 8.51 -2.21
C VAL A 452 7.10 8.69 -3.69
N ASP A 453 7.71 7.66 -4.29
CA ASP A 453 8.09 7.64 -5.70
C ASP A 453 8.11 6.20 -6.22
N ILE A 454 8.16 6.02 -7.54
CA ILE A 454 8.33 4.69 -8.14
C ILE A 454 9.73 4.14 -7.85
N GLY A 455 10.77 4.98 -7.91
CA GLY A 455 12.16 4.54 -7.82
C GLY A 455 13.10 5.39 -8.70
N TRP A 456 14.31 4.93 -9.01
CA TRP A 456 14.92 3.69 -8.54
C TRP A 456 16.12 3.92 -7.64
N ARG A 457 16.65 5.14 -7.55
CA ARG A 457 17.79 5.43 -6.65
C ARG A 457 17.46 6.48 -5.58
N GLY A 458 16.26 7.08 -5.64
CA GLY A 458 15.83 8.10 -4.68
C GLY A 458 16.66 9.39 -4.72
N THR A 459 17.17 9.77 -5.89
CA THR A 459 18.08 10.94 -6.01
C THR A 459 17.40 12.26 -5.68
N ILE A 460 16.09 12.38 -5.90
CA ILE A 460 15.34 13.59 -5.54
C ILE A 460 15.29 13.73 -4.01
N GLN A 461 15.04 12.63 -3.29
CA GLN A 461 15.13 12.61 -1.82
C GLN A 461 16.53 13.01 -1.34
N ASP A 462 17.59 12.51 -1.99
CA ASP A 462 18.97 12.90 -1.65
C ASP A 462 19.16 14.42 -1.77
N ASN A 463 18.73 15.00 -2.91
CA ASN A 463 18.80 16.44 -3.15
C ASN A 463 18.02 17.22 -2.08
N LEU A 464 16.80 16.79 -1.75
CA LEU A 464 15.98 17.44 -0.72
C LEU A 464 16.63 17.36 0.67
N ALA A 465 17.29 16.26 1.02
CA ALA A 465 17.98 16.12 2.30
C ALA A 465 19.12 17.14 2.49
N TYR A 466 19.86 17.45 1.42
CA TYR A 466 20.89 18.49 1.45
C TYR A 466 20.33 19.91 1.60
N VAL A 467 19.08 20.13 1.17
CA VAL A 467 18.38 21.42 1.28
C VAL A 467 17.67 21.55 2.63
N LEU A 468 17.20 20.43 3.19
CA LEU A 468 16.43 20.34 4.43
C LEU A 468 17.16 19.46 5.49
N PRO A 469 18.35 19.87 5.97
CA PRO A 469 19.18 19.03 6.83
C PRO A 469 18.58 18.75 8.21
N THR A 470 17.60 19.55 8.65
CA THR A 470 16.92 19.41 9.94
C THR A 470 15.73 18.47 9.91
N ILE A 471 15.30 18.03 8.73
CA ILE A 471 14.13 17.16 8.54
C ILE A 471 14.61 15.72 8.29
N GLN A 472 13.98 14.76 8.96
CA GLN A 472 14.17 13.34 8.65
C GLN A 472 13.27 12.96 7.47
N LEU A 473 13.88 12.53 6.35
CA LEU A 473 13.15 12.12 5.15
C LEU A 473 13.09 10.59 5.06
N HIS A 474 11.89 10.04 5.07
CA HIS A 474 11.64 8.61 4.86
C HIS A 474 11.19 8.36 3.43
N GLY A 475 11.95 7.61 2.64
CA GLY A 475 11.65 7.32 1.24
C GLY A 475 10.97 5.97 1.08
N TYR A 476 9.80 5.96 0.45
CA TYR A 476 9.01 4.75 0.17
C TYR A 476 8.91 4.55 -1.34
N TYR A 477 9.50 3.47 -1.85
CA TYR A 477 9.69 3.23 -3.28
C TYR A 477 9.03 1.93 -3.75
N LEU A 478 8.60 1.88 -5.01
CA LEU A 478 8.16 0.62 -5.62
C LEU A 478 9.34 -0.35 -5.77
N GLY A 479 10.53 0.14 -6.11
CA GLY A 479 11.77 -0.63 -6.07
C GLY A 479 13.02 0.26 -5.97
N LEU A 480 14.13 -0.35 -5.58
CA LEU A 480 15.41 0.34 -5.41
C LEU A 480 16.55 -0.38 -6.14
N ILE A 481 17.23 0.35 -7.02
CA ILE A 481 18.51 0.00 -7.62
C ILE A 481 19.63 0.55 -6.71
N ARG A 482 20.81 -0.04 -6.81
CA ARG A 482 22.00 0.33 -6.02
C ARG A 482 22.25 1.83 -5.97
N TYR A 483 22.69 2.36 -4.84
CA TYR A 483 23.10 3.75 -4.78
C TYR A 483 24.43 3.96 -5.51
N LEU A 484 24.57 5.07 -6.24
CA LEU A 484 25.84 5.49 -6.85
C LEU A 484 26.62 6.46 -5.95
N ASN A 485 25.91 7.15 -5.05
CA ASN A 485 26.45 8.21 -4.21
C ASN A 485 26.25 7.85 -2.73
N ALA A 486 27.10 8.41 -1.88
CA ALA A 486 26.90 8.37 -0.43
C ALA A 486 25.52 8.97 -0.08
N GLN A 487 24.82 8.31 0.83
CA GLN A 487 23.46 8.68 1.21
C GLN A 487 23.51 9.70 2.37
N PRO A 488 22.72 10.79 2.34
CA PRO A 488 22.68 11.75 3.45
C PRO A 488 22.30 11.09 4.80
N PRO A 489 22.76 11.62 5.94
CA PRO A 489 22.53 10.99 7.25
C PRO A 489 21.08 11.16 7.76
N ASN A 490 20.33 12.13 7.25
CA ASN A 490 18.95 12.42 7.64
C ASN A 490 17.91 11.69 6.77
N ILE A 491 18.32 10.65 6.02
CA ILE A 491 17.40 9.89 5.17
C ILE A 491 17.33 8.42 5.53
N THR A 492 16.17 7.83 5.26
CA THR A 492 16.00 6.37 5.17
C THR A 492 15.26 6.05 3.88
N LYS A 493 15.47 4.85 3.33
CA LYS A 493 14.82 4.39 2.10
C LYS A 493 14.36 2.96 2.29
N SER A 494 13.14 2.66 1.86
CA SER A 494 12.60 1.30 1.81
C SER A 494 11.86 1.06 0.51
N ALA A 495 11.96 -0.17 -0.01
CA ALA A 495 11.20 -0.60 -1.17
C ALA A 495 10.09 -1.58 -0.80
N PHE A 496 8.94 -1.47 -1.46
CA PHE A 496 7.94 -2.53 -1.45
C PHE A 496 8.37 -3.72 -2.32
N GLY A 497 8.91 -3.45 -3.51
CA GLY A 497 9.42 -4.44 -4.43
C GLY A 497 10.87 -4.86 -4.15
N PRO A 498 11.68 -5.11 -5.18
CA PRO A 498 13.09 -5.45 -5.01
C PRO A 498 13.91 -4.24 -4.48
N ASP A 499 14.85 -4.51 -3.57
CA ASP A 499 15.88 -3.55 -3.15
C ASP A 499 17.28 -4.12 -3.35
N LEU A 500 17.99 -3.62 -4.36
CA LEU A 500 19.36 -4.06 -4.70
C LEU A 500 20.44 -3.55 -3.73
N ASN A 501 20.07 -2.75 -2.74
CA ASN A 501 20.95 -2.29 -1.67
C ASN A 501 20.96 -3.24 -0.48
N GLU A 502 20.03 -4.18 -0.41
CA GLU A 502 20.06 -5.25 0.59
C GLU A 502 21.16 -6.29 0.27
N ALA A 503 21.62 -6.99 1.31
CA ALA A 503 22.67 -8.01 1.17
C ALA A 503 22.22 -9.20 0.28
N GLN A 504 20.93 -9.55 0.32
CA GLN A 504 20.34 -10.65 -0.45
C GLN A 504 19.04 -10.16 -1.11
N PRO A 505 19.14 -9.42 -2.23
CA PRO A 505 17.97 -8.86 -2.88
C PRO A 505 17.09 -9.98 -3.44
N ASP A 506 15.81 -9.93 -3.11
CA ASP A 506 14.80 -10.78 -3.71
C ASP A 506 14.19 -10.12 -4.96
N TYR A 507 13.77 -10.96 -5.92
CA TYR A 507 13.23 -10.52 -7.21
C TYR A 507 14.07 -9.48 -8.01
N PRO A 508 15.42 -9.51 -8.00
CA PRO A 508 16.25 -8.46 -8.62
C PRO A 508 16.01 -8.30 -10.13
N TYR A 509 15.53 -9.36 -10.78
CA TYR A 509 15.21 -9.40 -12.20
C TYR A 509 14.00 -8.53 -12.59
N LEU A 510 13.20 -8.03 -11.63
CA LEU A 510 12.13 -7.08 -11.92
C LEU A 510 12.66 -5.68 -12.24
N LEU A 511 13.88 -5.37 -11.81
CA LEU A 511 14.55 -4.10 -12.07
C LEU A 511 15.38 -4.11 -13.37
N ASP A 512 15.41 -5.24 -14.11
CA ASP A 512 16.07 -5.32 -15.41
C ASP A 512 15.36 -4.43 -16.46
N PHE A 513 14.04 -4.22 -16.32
CA PHE A 513 13.22 -3.44 -17.24
C PHE A 513 12.20 -2.58 -16.49
N VAL A 514 12.60 -1.36 -16.16
CA VAL A 514 11.78 -0.43 -15.37
C VAL A 514 10.87 0.47 -16.20
N ALA A 515 11.29 0.80 -17.43
CA ALA A 515 10.57 1.71 -18.33
C ALA A 515 9.10 1.35 -18.58
N PRO A 516 8.70 0.05 -18.71
CA PRO A 516 7.28 -0.29 -18.87
C PRO A 516 6.44 0.04 -17.63
N VAL A 517 7.01 -0.04 -16.42
CA VAL A 517 6.30 0.33 -15.19
C VAL A 517 6.20 1.85 -15.08
N GLU A 518 7.29 2.57 -15.37
CA GLU A 518 7.30 4.05 -15.43
C GLU A 518 6.21 4.55 -16.39
N MET A 519 6.14 3.96 -17.60
CA MET A 519 5.10 4.26 -18.59
C MET A 519 3.69 4.09 -18.03
N LEU A 520 3.41 3.01 -17.30
CA LEU A 520 2.08 2.72 -16.75
C LEU A 520 1.68 3.67 -15.62
N CYS A 521 2.66 4.21 -14.88
CA CYS A 521 2.43 5.14 -13.78
C CYS A 521 2.43 6.61 -14.21
N ASN A 522 2.83 6.91 -15.45
CA ASN A 522 3.07 8.27 -15.92
C ASN A 522 1.83 9.20 -15.90
N SER A 523 2.07 10.51 -15.95
CA SER A 523 1.04 11.56 -15.92
C SER A 523 1.18 12.53 -17.11
N PRO A 524 0.06 13.10 -17.62
CA PRO A 524 0.08 14.07 -18.71
C PRO A 524 0.51 15.48 -18.27
N HIS A 525 0.88 15.68 -17.00
CA HIS A 525 1.22 17.00 -16.47
C HIS A 525 2.71 17.34 -16.59
N GLY A 526 3.52 16.47 -17.19
CA GLY A 526 4.92 16.77 -17.52
C GLY A 526 5.87 16.88 -16.31
N THR A 527 7.12 17.24 -16.58
CA THR A 527 8.22 17.28 -15.60
C THR A 527 8.49 18.70 -15.11
N VAL A 528 8.64 18.89 -13.80
CA VAL A 528 8.99 20.20 -13.23
C VAL A 528 10.41 20.61 -13.64
N GLN A 529 10.57 21.80 -14.23
CA GLN A 529 11.87 22.36 -14.59
C GLN A 529 12.35 23.39 -13.58
N ARG A 530 11.51 24.38 -13.25
CA ARG A 530 11.91 25.55 -12.46
C ARG A 530 10.77 26.09 -11.57
N TYR A 531 11.16 26.91 -10.60
CA TYR A 531 10.28 27.56 -9.64
C TYR A 531 10.28 29.08 -9.87
N GLU A 532 9.11 29.68 -10.06
CA GLU A 532 8.94 31.11 -10.37
C GLU A 532 8.16 31.80 -9.24
N ALA A 533 8.66 32.94 -8.77
CA ALA A 533 7.94 33.76 -7.82
C ALA A 533 6.81 34.52 -8.54
N THR A 534 5.62 34.54 -7.94
CA THR A 534 4.43 35.22 -8.44
C THR A 534 3.75 35.99 -7.30
N GLU A 535 2.82 36.88 -7.61
CA GLU A 535 2.04 37.63 -6.59
C GLU A 535 1.24 36.70 -5.66
N ALA A 536 0.91 35.48 -6.10
CA ALA A 536 0.16 34.47 -5.34
C ALA A 536 1.04 33.43 -4.63
N GLY A 537 2.37 33.58 -4.65
CA GLY A 537 3.34 32.62 -4.09
C GLY A 537 4.28 32.05 -5.15
N VAL A 538 4.66 30.78 -5.03
CA VAL A 538 5.58 30.12 -6.00
C VAL A 538 4.80 29.28 -6.99
N LYS A 539 5.02 29.52 -8.29
CA LYS A 539 4.49 28.73 -9.39
C LYS A 539 5.58 27.78 -9.92
N THR A 540 5.21 26.54 -10.22
CA THR A 540 6.07 25.60 -10.91
C THR A 540 5.92 25.71 -12.43
N SER A 541 7.04 25.71 -13.14
CA SER A 541 7.07 25.59 -14.59
C SER A 541 7.37 24.14 -14.96
N ARG A 542 6.52 23.55 -15.80
CA ARG A 542 6.60 22.15 -16.21
C ARG A 542 6.90 22.06 -17.72
N LEU A 543 7.76 21.12 -18.09
CA LEU A 543 7.94 20.69 -19.47
C LEU A 543 6.91 19.62 -19.79
N ILE A 544 6.00 19.94 -20.70
CA ILE A 544 4.94 19.03 -21.16
C ILE A 544 5.31 18.54 -22.55
N ASP A 545 5.34 17.22 -22.73
CA ASP A 545 5.47 16.61 -24.05
C ASP A 545 4.07 16.28 -24.60
N ALA A 546 3.74 16.86 -25.75
CA ALA A 546 2.44 16.67 -26.38
C ALA A 546 2.25 15.24 -26.91
N GLU A 547 3.33 14.52 -27.20
CA GLU A 547 3.27 13.14 -27.69
C GLU A 547 3.07 12.14 -26.55
N GLU A 548 3.81 12.29 -25.44
CA GLU A 548 3.63 11.58 -24.17
C GLU A 548 2.17 11.69 -23.72
N ASN A 549 1.63 12.91 -23.74
CA ASN A 549 0.24 13.19 -23.38
C ASN A 549 -0.76 12.50 -24.30
N ARG A 550 -0.51 12.50 -25.62
CA ARG A 550 -1.40 11.84 -26.58
C ARG A 550 -1.51 10.34 -26.31
N VAL A 551 -0.38 9.69 -26.01
CA VAL A 551 -0.39 8.26 -25.66
C VAL A 551 -1.02 8.04 -24.29
N HIS A 552 -0.73 8.91 -23.31
CA HIS A 552 -1.38 8.83 -22.00
C HIS A 552 -2.90 8.85 -22.15
N GLU A 553 -3.43 9.83 -22.87
CA GLU A 553 -4.85 10.00 -23.13
C GLU A 553 -5.43 8.85 -23.96
N SER A 554 -4.69 8.34 -24.95
CA SER A 554 -5.21 7.29 -25.83
C SER A 554 -5.18 5.90 -25.17
N PHE A 555 -4.25 5.65 -24.25
CA PHE A 555 -3.95 4.29 -23.78
C PHE A 555 -3.72 4.19 -22.27
N ILE A 556 -2.76 4.93 -21.70
CA ILE A 556 -2.33 4.73 -20.30
C ILE A 556 -3.44 5.05 -19.30
N ARG A 557 -4.24 6.09 -19.56
CA ARG A 557 -5.37 6.45 -18.68
C ARG A 557 -6.36 5.30 -18.48
N HIS A 558 -6.53 4.43 -19.48
CA HIS A 558 -7.49 3.31 -19.40
C HIS A 558 -6.97 2.23 -18.46
N PHE A 559 -5.68 1.91 -18.53
CA PHE A 559 -5.04 1.05 -17.54
C PHE A 559 -5.13 1.64 -16.12
N GLN A 560 -4.81 2.93 -15.98
CA GLN A 560 -4.87 3.62 -14.69
C GLN A 560 -6.28 3.63 -14.11
N ALA A 561 -7.31 3.86 -14.93
CA ALA A 561 -8.71 3.77 -14.53
C ALA A 561 -9.04 2.38 -13.95
N GLY A 562 -8.61 1.30 -14.60
CA GLY A 562 -8.83 -0.06 -14.09
C GLY A 562 -8.16 -0.31 -12.73
N VAL A 563 -6.97 0.27 -12.50
CA VAL A 563 -6.29 0.22 -11.18
C VAL A 563 -7.06 1.04 -10.15
N ILE A 564 -7.46 2.26 -10.49
CA ILE A 564 -8.15 3.23 -9.62
C ILE A 564 -9.53 2.72 -9.19
N ASP A 565 -10.30 2.11 -10.10
CA ASP A 565 -11.63 1.57 -9.81
C ASP A 565 -11.56 0.33 -8.91
N SER A 566 -10.44 -0.40 -8.95
CA SER A 566 -10.21 -1.56 -8.10
C SER A 566 -9.85 -1.21 -6.65
N VAL A 567 -9.57 0.07 -6.33
CA VAL A 567 -9.13 0.49 -4.98
C VAL A 567 -10.20 0.20 -3.93
N ALA A 568 -11.47 0.46 -4.23
CA ALA A 568 -12.56 0.25 -3.28
C ALA A 568 -12.68 -1.22 -2.86
N TYR A 569 -12.64 -2.11 -3.85
CA TYR A 569 -12.63 -3.56 -3.60
C TYR A 569 -11.44 -3.98 -2.74
N TRP A 570 -10.23 -3.56 -3.12
CA TRP A 570 -9.02 -3.99 -2.41
C TRP A 570 -8.94 -3.42 -1.00
N ALA A 571 -9.33 -2.16 -0.79
CA ALA A 571 -9.35 -1.54 0.52
C ALA A 571 -10.30 -2.28 1.48
N ASP A 572 -11.51 -2.60 1.03
CA ASP A 572 -12.47 -3.39 1.81
C ASP A 572 -11.96 -4.81 2.09
N PHE A 573 -11.44 -5.49 1.06
CA PHE A 573 -10.88 -6.84 1.22
C PHE A 573 -9.70 -6.88 2.22
N ILE A 574 -8.76 -5.94 2.10
CA ILE A 574 -7.57 -5.83 2.95
C ILE A 574 -7.97 -5.55 4.40
N ARG A 575 -8.90 -4.63 4.64
CA ARG A 575 -9.37 -4.31 6.00
C ARG A 575 -10.17 -5.45 6.60
N THR A 576 -11.14 -5.98 5.87
CA THR A 576 -12.05 -7.05 6.34
C THR A 576 -11.28 -8.30 6.77
N HIS A 577 -10.25 -8.68 6.01
CA HIS A 577 -9.46 -9.88 6.29
C HIS A 577 -8.11 -9.61 6.98
N ALA A 578 -7.83 -8.36 7.34
CA ALA A 578 -6.61 -7.91 8.00
C ALA A 578 -5.31 -8.35 7.29
N PHE A 579 -5.23 -8.21 5.96
CA PHE A 579 -3.99 -8.49 5.21
C PHE A 579 -2.95 -7.37 5.38
N THR A 580 -1.69 -7.75 5.54
CA THR A 580 -0.55 -6.82 5.49
C THR A 580 0.06 -6.71 4.09
N SER A 581 0.81 -5.64 3.81
CA SER A 581 1.57 -5.52 2.55
C SER A 581 2.57 -6.68 2.39
N ARG A 582 3.17 -7.15 3.49
CA ARG A 582 4.10 -8.28 3.52
C ARG A 582 3.46 -9.59 3.06
N GLU A 583 2.24 -9.88 3.50
CA GLU A 583 1.50 -11.09 3.08
C GLU A 583 1.11 -11.05 1.61
N ILE A 584 0.77 -9.88 1.08
CA ILE A 584 0.35 -9.70 -0.32
C ILE A 584 1.55 -9.71 -1.27
N ARG A 585 2.72 -9.26 -0.79
CA ARG A 585 3.93 -9.03 -1.59
C ARG A 585 4.28 -10.16 -2.56
N PRO A 586 4.29 -11.47 -2.19
CA PRO A 586 4.64 -12.53 -3.13
C PRO A 586 3.74 -12.55 -4.37
N LEU A 587 2.42 -12.42 -4.19
CA LEU A 587 1.48 -12.40 -5.32
C LEU A 587 1.59 -11.09 -6.13
N ALA A 588 1.87 -9.96 -5.47
CA ALA A 588 2.15 -8.71 -6.17
C ALA A 588 3.41 -8.82 -7.06
N MET A 589 4.48 -9.48 -6.58
CA MET A 589 5.69 -9.74 -7.37
C MET A 589 5.43 -10.69 -8.54
N ASP A 590 4.54 -11.69 -8.38
CA ASP A 590 4.11 -12.57 -9.47
C ASP A 590 3.36 -11.77 -10.56
N ILE A 591 2.47 -10.86 -10.16
CA ILE A 591 1.73 -9.96 -11.07
C ILE A 591 2.71 -9.05 -11.82
N TRP A 592 3.64 -8.40 -11.10
CA TRP A 592 4.68 -7.57 -11.71
C TRP A 592 5.56 -8.38 -12.67
N THR A 593 5.94 -9.60 -12.30
CA THR A 593 6.69 -10.52 -13.17
C THR A 593 5.90 -10.83 -14.44
N GLY A 594 4.58 -11.01 -14.34
CA GLY A 594 3.69 -11.14 -15.49
C GLY A 594 3.75 -9.93 -16.42
N LEU A 595 3.64 -8.72 -15.88
CA LEU A 595 3.69 -7.48 -16.65
C LEU A 595 5.03 -7.30 -17.39
N ILE A 596 6.15 -7.64 -16.77
CA ILE A 596 7.49 -7.33 -17.32
C ILE A 596 8.07 -8.46 -18.17
N HIS A 597 7.99 -9.70 -17.69
CA HIS A 597 8.65 -10.84 -18.36
C HIS A 597 7.71 -11.62 -19.28
N ARG A 598 6.38 -11.48 -19.09
CA ARG A 598 5.36 -12.13 -19.91
C ARG A 598 4.25 -11.13 -20.33
N PRO A 599 4.61 -9.97 -20.90
CA PRO A 599 3.64 -8.92 -21.17
C PRO A 599 2.56 -9.38 -22.16
N PRO A 600 1.31 -8.94 -21.97
CA PRO A 600 0.28 -9.11 -22.99
C PRO A 600 0.62 -8.27 -24.23
N SER A 601 0.17 -8.71 -25.39
CA SER A 601 0.45 -8.05 -26.68
C SER A 601 -0.06 -6.61 -26.74
N CYS A 602 -1.18 -6.31 -26.06
CA CYS A 602 -1.73 -4.96 -25.95
C CYS A 602 -0.75 -4.00 -25.28
N LEU A 603 -0.15 -4.40 -24.16
CA LEU A 603 0.82 -3.59 -23.42
C LEU A 603 2.10 -3.36 -24.23
N ALA A 604 2.62 -4.43 -24.85
CA ALA A 604 3.80 -4.34 -25.71
C ALA A 604 3.57 -3.36 -26.87
N LYS A 605 2.41 -3.43 -27.54
CA LYS A 605 2.05 -2.53 -28.64
C LYS A 605 2.10 -1.06 -28.22
N VAL A 606 1.52 -0.72 -27.06
CA VAL A 606 1.51 0.65 -26.53
C VAL A 606 2.93 1.14 -26.20
N TYR A 607 3.73 0.32 -25.52
CA TYR A 607 5.11 0.68 -25.17
C TYR A 607 5.97 1.01 -26.38
N PHE A 608 5.84 0.21 -27.46
CA PHE A 608 6.57 0.51 -28.68
C PHE A 608 5.98 1.71 -29.40
N ALA A 609 4.66 1.92 -29.43
CA ALA A 609 4.07 3.11 -30.03
C ALA A 609 4.61 4.43 -29.42
N LEU A 610 4.80 4.49 -28.09
CA LEU A 610 5.48 5.60 -27.39
C LEU A 610 6.92 5.79 -27.86
N ASN A 611 7.69 4.70 -27.83
CA ASN A 611 9.12 4.73 -28.13
C ASN A 611 9.46 5.03 -29.59
N HIS A 612 8.51 4.93 -30.52
CA HIS A 612 8.71 5.35 -31.91
C HIS A 612 8.71 6.88 -32.06
N ASN A 613 8.16 7.61 -31.08
CA ASN A 613 7.92 9.04 -31.18
C ASN A 613 8.78 9.87 -30.20
N GLU A 614 9.35 9.28 -29.13
CA GLU A 614 9.98 10.07 -28.08
C GLU A 614 11.45 9.78 -27.70
N THR A 615 12.07 10.85 -27.18
CA THR A 615 13.45 11.01 -26.72
C THR A 615 13.49 10.90 -25.20
N PHE A 616 13.64 9.70 -24.64
CA PHE A 616 13.79 9.55 -23.18
C PHE A 616 15.14 10.13 -22.70
N GLY A 617 15.11 11.29 -22.03
CA GLY A 617 16.00 11.70 -20.94
C GLY A 617 17.51 11.87 -21.16
N VAL A 618 18.08 11.44 -22.30
CA VAL A 618 19.53 11.51 -22.57
C VAL A 618 19.91 12.55 -23.63
N GLY A 619 18.96 13.32 -24.17
CA GLY A 619 19.23 14.31 -25.23
C GLY A 619 19.86 13.70 -26.49
N ARG A 620 19.80 12.37 -26.66
CA ARG A 620 20.34 11.66 -27.82
C ARG A 620 19.17 11.09 -28.61
N PHE A 621 18.99 11.61 -29.82
CA PHE A 621 18.22 10.96 -30.88
C PHE A 621 18.85 9.58 -31.14
N SER A 622 18.23 8.50 -30.67
CA SER A 622 18.43 7.19 -31.28
C SER A 622 17.29 6.98 -32.25
N ASP A 623 17.58 7.10 -33.55
CA ASP A 623 16.63 6.80 -34.61
C ASP A 623 16.33 5.29 -34.60
N LYS A 624 15.35 4.87 -33.79
CA LYS A 624 14.92 3.46 -33.63
C LYS A 624 14.34 2.85 -34.92
N ARG A 625 14.30 3.62 -36.03
CA ARG A 625 13.95 3.17 -37.38
C ARG A 625 14.88 2.09 -37.95
N ARG A 626 16.08 1.90 -37.41
CA ARG A 626 16.97 0.79 -37.79
C ARG A 626 16.74 -0.44 -36.92
N LEU A 627 15.58 -1.08 -37.07
CA LEU A 627 15.43 -2.47 -36.64
C LEU A 627 16.52 -3.30 -37.32
N LEU A 628 17.40 -3.93 -36.52
CA LEU A 628 18.27 -4.98 -37.04
C LEU A 628 17.35 -6.05 -37.67
N GLY A 629 17.40 -6.22 -38.99
CA GLY A 629 16.65 -7.30 -39.64
C GLY A 629 17.10 -8.68 -39.14
N THR A 630 16.32 -9.72 -39.42
CA THR A 630 16.64 -11.12 -39.04
C THR A 630 18.07 -11.52 -39.43
N HIS A 631 18.53 -11.06 -40.59
CA HIS A 631 19.91 -11.25 -41.06
C HIS A 631 20.97 -10.67 -40.10
N GLY A 632 20.71 -9.51 -39.50
CA GLY A 632 21.61 -8.89 -38.53
C GLY A 632 21.79 -9.73 -37.26
N VAL A 633 20.74 -10.41 -36.81
CA VAL A 633 20.80 -11.35 -35.68
C VAL A 633 21.54 -12.63 -36.05
N LEU A 634 21.31 -13.18 -37.25
CA LEU A 634 22.05 -14.35 -37.75
C LEU A 634 23.55 -14.07 -37.82
N LEU A 635 23.95 -12.90 -38.33
CA LEU A 635 25.35 -12.50 -38.38
C LEU A 635 25.97 -12.32 -36.99
N ALA A 636 25.18 -12.06 -35.95
CA ALA A 636 25.67 -11.98 -34.58
C ALA A 636 26.13 -13.35 -34.04
N PHE A 637 25.66 -14.49 -34.58
CA PHE A 637 26.24 -15.79 -34.21
C PHE A 637 27.71 -15.90 -34.62
N LEU A 638 28.07 -15.27 -35.75
CA LEU A 638 29.33 -15.46 -36.44
C LEU A 638 30.36 -14.34 -36.16
N SER A 639 29.91 -13.10 -35.93
CA SER A 639 30.80 -11.92 -35.80
C SER A 639 30.70 -11.22 -34.44
N ARG A 640 31.85 -10.87 -33.85
CA ARG A 640 31.91 -10.10 -32.59
C ARG A 640 31.38 -8.67 -32.75
N SER A 641 31.76 -7.98 -33.82
CA SER A 641 31.27 -6.62 -34.11
C SER A 641 29.74 -6.59 -34.29
N ARG A 642 29.17 -7.61 -34.96
CA ARG A 642 27.71 -7.74 -35.11
C ARG A 642 27.01 -8.07 -33.80
N ARG A 643 27.65 -8.81 -32.90
CA ARG A 643 27.15 -9.01 -31.53
C ARG A 643 27.10 -7.72 -30.74
N GLU A 644 28.15 -6.91 -30.78
CA GLU A 644 28.18 -5.61 -30.13
C GLU A 644 27.13 -4.65 -30.72
N GLN A 645 26.84 -4.76 -32.02
CA GLN A 645 25.74 -4.04 -32.66
C GLN A 645 24.36 -4.51 -32.17
N LEU A 646 24.14 -5.83 -32.09
CA LEU A 646 22.90 -6.40 -31.55
C LEU A 646 22.71 -6.05 -30.07
N HIS A 647 23.78 -6.08 -29.29
CA HIS A 647 23.76 -5.71 -27.88
C HIS A 647 23.34 -4.25 -27.69
N ARG A 648 23.97 -3.32 -28.42
CA ARG A 648 23.57 -1.90 -28.42
C ARG A 648 22.09 -1.70 -28.78
N PHE A 649 21.64 -2.38 -29.83
CA PHE A 649 20.22 -2.33 -30.23
C PHE A 649 19.28 -2.85 -29.13
N LEU A 650 19.57 -3.98 -28.50
CA LEU A 650 18.72 -4.51 -27.42
C LEU A 650 18.72 -3.60 -26.19
N THR A 651 19.85 -2.94 -25.90
CA THR A 651 19.92 -1.91 -24.85
C THR A 651 19.08 -0.68 -25.22
N GLU A 652 19.12 -0.22 -26.47
CA GLU A 652 18.32 0.92 -26.96
C GLU A 652 16.81 0.61 -27.01
N VAL A 653 16.45 -0.65 -27.28
CA VAL A 653 15.06 -1.14 -27.22
C VAL A 653 14.50 -1.05 -25.81
N GLY A 654 15.34 -1.26 -24.78
CA GLY A 654 14.97 -1.06 -23.38
C GLY A 654 13.99 -2.07 -22.78
N TRP A 655 13.34 -2.93 -23.59
CA TRP A 655 12.44 -3.98 -23.10
C TRP A 655 12.32 -5.20 -24.04
N VAL A 656 13.20 -6.19 -23.85
CA VAL A 656 13.29 -7.37 -24.74
C VAL A 656 12.06 -8.29 -24.65
N PRO A 657 11.50 -8.63 -23.47
CA PRO A 657 10.26 -9.41 -23.40
C PRO A 657 9.09 -8.74 -24.12
N GLY A 658 8.96 -7.41 -23.99
CA GLY A 658 8.00 -6.61 -24.75
C GLY A 658 8.20 -6.75 -26.25
N LEU A 659 9.45 -6.66 -26.75
CA LEU A 659 9.75 -6.82 -28.18
C LEU A 659 9.30 -8.20 -28.70
N MET A 660 9.42 -9.24 -27.87
CA MET A 660 8.96 -10.59 -28.24
C MET A 660 7.43 -10.73 -28.26
N ALA A 661 6.73 -9.97 -27.42
CA ALA A 661 5.27 -9.95 -27.32
C ALA A 661 4.60 -8.98 -28.31
N ASN A 662 5.35 -8.01 -28.85
CA ASN A 662 4.82 -7.01 -29.77
C ASN A 662 4.32 -7.67 -31.07
N PRO A 663 3.03 -7.49 -31.43
CA PRO A 663 2.45 -8.06 -32.65
C PRO A 663 3.12 -7.56 -33.93
N ASP A 664 3.67 -6.34 -33.93
CA ASP A 664 4.28 -5.71 -35.11
C ASP A 664 5.71 -6.24 -35.38
N THR A 665 6.26 -7.07 -34.48
CA THR A 665 7.59 -7.66 -34.65
C THR A 665 7.53 -8.93 -35.50
N ALA A 666 8.28 -8.94 -36.60
CA ALA A 666 8.32 -10.03 -37.57
C ALA A 666 8.59 -11.41 -36.90
N PRO A 667 7.79 -12.46 -37.18
CA PRO A 667 7.94 -13.78 -36.55
C PRO A 667 9.33 -14.39 -36.72
N ALA A 668 9.92 -14.27 -37.93
CA ALA A 668 11.26 -14.77 -38.22
C ALA A 668 12.35 -14.10 -37.37
N PHE A 669 12.20 -12.80 -37.11
CA PHE A 669 13.10 -12.07 -36.22
C PHE A 669 12.99 -12.57 -34.78
N ARG A 670 11.77 -12.73 -34.26
CA ARG A 670 11.53 -13.25 -32.90
C ARG A 670 12.11 -14.64 -32.69
N TRP A 671 11.91 -15.55 -33.65
CA TRP A 671 12.46 -16.89 -33.59
C TRP A 671 13.99 -16.89 -33.55
N THR A 672 14.61 -16.10 -34.44
CA THR A 672 16.07 -15.98 -34.54
C THR A 672 16.68 -15.35 -33.29
N LEU A 673 16.05 -14.31 -32.74
CA LEU A 673 16.50 -13.66 -31.51
C LEU A 673 16.36 -14.60 -30.29
N ARG A 674 15.28 -15.39 -30.19
CA ARG A 674 15.18 -16.44 -29.16
C ARG A 674 16.29 -17.46 -29.30
N ALA A 675 16.52 -18.00 -30.50
CA ALA A 675 17.60 -18.95 -30.76
C ALA A 675 18.96 -18.38 -30.34
N PHE A 676 19.22 -17.10 -30.63
CA PHE A 676 20.45 -16.41 -30.23
C PHE A 676 20.59 -16.29 -28.70
N MET A 677 19.54 -15.87 -28.01
CA MET A 677 19.55 -15.75 -26.55
C MET A 677 19.73 -17.11 -25.86
N THR A 678 19.07 -18.16 -26.35
CA THR A 678 19.19 -19.53 -25.82
C THR A 678 20.57 -20.12 -26.07
N ALA A 679 21.10 -20.02 -27.29
CA ALA A 679 22.38 -20.64 -27.68
C ALA A 679 23.59 -20.12 -26.91
N ARG A 680 23.50 -18.91 -26.35
CA ARG A 680 24.62 -18.27 -25.66
C ARG A 680 24.45 -18.17 -24.15
N ASN A 681 23.45 -18.84 -23.56
CA ASN A 681 23.10 -18.70 -22.14
C ASN A 681 22.99 -17.23 -21.72
N ILE A 682 22.52 -16.38 -22.63
CA ILE A 682 22.31 -14.95 -22.41
C ILE A 682 20.98 -14.80 -21.68
N ARG A 683 20.89 -15.32 -20.45
CA ARG A 683 19.75 -15.05 -19.56
C ARG A 683 19.92 -13.74 -18.78
N ARG A 684 21.09 -13.08 -18.85
CA ARG A 684 21.37 -11.77 -18.23
C ARG A 684 22.50 -11.02 -18.97
N LEU A 685 22.20 -10.28 -20.04
CA LEU A 685 23.19 -9.37 -20.68
C LEU A 685 22.72 -7.92 -20.84
N ALA A 686 21.58 -7.56 -20.27
CA ALA A 686 21.24 -6.16 -20.03
C ALA A 686 21.85 -5.63 -18.70
N HIS A 687 22.52 -6.49 -17.93
CA HIS A 687 23.04 -6.16 -16.60
C HIS A 687 24.32 -5.30 -16.62
N ASP A 688 25.15 -5.41 -17.66
CA ASP A 688 26.52 -4.87 -17.66
C ASP A 688 26.63 -3.35 -17.92
N ARG A 689 25.54 -2.59 -17.88
CA ARG A 689 25.59 -1.11 -17.90
C ARG A 689 24.75 -0.41 -16.84
N LEU A 690 23.99 -1.12 -16.02
CA LEU A 690 23.41 -0.54 -14.79
C LEU A 690 24.43 -0.47 -13.64
N HIS A 691 25.63 -1.05 -13.84
CA HIS A 691 26.80 -1.04 -12.97
C HIS A 691 27.88 0.00 -13.36
N VAL A 692 27.58 0.96 -14.26
CA VAL A 692 28.39 2.17 -14.45
C VAL A 692 27.59 3.38 -14.01
#